data_AF-A0A1A8KV92-F1
#
_entry.id   AF-A0A1A8KV92-F1
#
_cell.length_a   1.000
_cell.length_b   1.000
_cell.length_c   1.000
_cell.angle_alpha   90.00
_cell.angle_beta   90.00
_cell.angle_gamma   90.00
#
_symmetry.space_group_name_H-M   'P 1'
#
loop_
_entity.id
_entity.type
_entity.pdbx_description
1 polymer ?
#
loop_
_entity_poly.entity_id
_entity_poly.type
_entity_poly.pdbx_seq_one_letter_code
_entity_poly.pdbx_strand_id
1 'polypeptide(L)'
;RLGPMVTCTLKLGISILNGGNVQVQQKMLDYLKEKRDAGFFKSLSGLMQSCSVLDLNAFERQNKAEGLGMVTEEGSSSKVLQNDEFTRDLFRFLQLLCEGHNGDFQNFLRTQTGNTTTVNIIISTVDYLLRLQESISDFYWYYSGKDVIDETGKLNFSKALSVAKQIFNSLTEYIQGPCIGNQQSLAHSRLWDAVVGFLHVFANMQMKLSQDASQIELLKELMDLQKDMVVMLLSLLEGNVVNGTIGKQMVDTLVESSSNVEMILKFFDMFLKLKDLTSSDAFMEYDPDGKGVISKKDFHKAMESHKHYTQSETEYLLSCAETDENEILDYEEFVMRFHEPAKDIGFNVAVLLTNLSEHMPHDTRLQTFLELADSVLNYFQPHLGRIEIMGSAKRIERVYFEISESSRTQWEKPQVKESKRQFIFDVVNEGGEKEKMELFVNFCEDTIFEMQLAAQMSDAGERSALKEESEQEKPEEETPAMGFFSVTTVRVALLALRDNVMLLIKALSIKSLKKQMKKFKSMTVKEMVTTLVSFYWSVLLGLLHVAFSVARGFCRIFYHTFLGGNLVEGAKGIKVSELLANMPDPTQDEVRGEGEDREKRLSDRSSQKENLADLAVNTSETELLSDIFGLDLRREGGQYKITPHNPNASITELLNSPVPSTALPTDSQPELRQRHQSKMCSQKEAVPKAESEPEKLSEQRPVEEPDKQPKSEKMKPKVRRHHNSKSDEPDLQESVFLKKIIIYQRKLLNYFARNFYNMRMLALFVAFAINFILLFYKVSTCSSLVEESEAVHTSRQTARGVQWDPLVGVTEVKKGMSDETGEPLKPVTVRFVLEESSGYMEPMLRILAVLHTVISFFCIIGYYCLKVPLVIFKREKEVARKLEFDGLYITEQPSEDDIKGQWDRLVINTQSFPNNYWDKFVKRKVMDKYGEFYGHDRISELLGLDKAALDFSSANKKRKPRKDSSLAAVLNSIDVKYQIWKLGVVFTDNSFLYLAWYMSMSVLGHYNNFFFAAHLLDIAMGFKTLRTILSSVTHNGKQLVLTVGLLAVVVYLYTVVAFNFFRKFYNKSEDGELPDMKCDDMLTCYMFHMYVGVRAGGGIGDQIEDPAGDEYEIYRIIFDITFFFFVIVILLAIIQ
;
A
#
# COMPACT_ATOMS: atom_id res chain seq x y z
N ARG A 1 3.55 -60.64 -2.31
CA ARG A 1 4.14 -59.73 -3.32
C ARG A 1 3.12 -58.64 -3.59
N LEU A 2 3.48 -57.37 -3.42
CA LEU A 2 2.66 -56.26 -3.95
C LEU A 2 2.52 -56.47 -5.46
N GLY A 3 1.30 -56.39 -5.97
CA GLY A 3 1.04 -56.45 -7.41
C GLY A 3 0.87 -55.04 -7.97
N PRO A 4 1.34 -54.75 -9.21
CA PRO A 4 1.21 -53.42 -9.82
C PRO A 4 -0.24 -52.94 -9.90
N MET A 5 -1.20 -53.87 -9.96
CA MET A 5 -2.63 -53.58 -9.86
C MET A 5 -3.00 -52.76 -8.61
N VAL A 6 -2.43 -53.10 -7.43
CA VAL A 6 -2.76 -52.40 -6.17
C VAL A 6 -2.24 -50.96 -6.20
N THR A 7 -1.01 -50.75 -6.69
CA THR A 7 -0.42 -49.41 -6.87
C THR A 7 -1.27 -48.56 -7.81
N CYS A 8 -1.69 -49.11 -8.95
CA CYS A 8 -2.58 -48.40 -9.88
C CYS A 8 -3.96 -48.10 -9.26
N THR A 9 -4.50 -49.00 -8.41
CA THR A 9 -5.77 -48.75 -7.70
C THR A 9 -5.65 -47.64 -6.66
N LEU A 10 -4.56 -47.59 -5.88
CA LEU A 10 -4.31 -46.50 -4.93
C LEU A 10 -4.18 -45.15 -5.65
N LYS A 11 -3.42 -45.07 -6.75
CA LYS A 11 -3.28 -43.84 -7.55
C LYS A 11 -4.63 -43.36 -8.12
N LEU A 12 -5.53 -44.27 -8.49
CA LEU A 12 -6.91 -43.91 -8.86
C LEU A 12 -7.70 -43.38 -7.65
N GLY A 13 -7.62 -44.03 -6.49
CA GLY A 13 -8.26 -43.58 -5.25
C GLY A 13 -7.80 -42.18 -4.81
N ILE A 14 -6.49 -41.93 -4.83
CA ILE A 14 -5.88 -40.61 -4.61
C ILE A 14 -6.46 -39.58 -5.58
N SER A 15 -6.50 -39.90 -6.88
CA SER A 15 -7.03 -39.00 -7.92
C SER A 15 -8.51 -38.64 -7.74
N ILE A 16 -9.29 -39.50 -7.07
CA ILE A 16 -10.71 -39.28 -6.78
C ILE A 16 -10.90 -38.42 -5.52
N LEU A 17 -10.08 -38.63 -4.49
CA LEU A 17 -10.19 -37.97 -3.18
C LEU A 17 -9.42 -36.63 -3.09
N ASN A 18 -8.53 -36.35 -4.04
CA ASN A 18 -7.63 -35.19 -4.01
C ASN A 18 -8.37 -33.86 -3.81
N GLY A 19 -8.03 -33.12 -2.75
CA GLY A 19 -8.72 -31.88 -2.36
C GLY A 19 -9.95 -32.13 -1.48
N GLY A 20 -9.85 -33.07 -0.55
CA GLY A 20 -10.86 -33.48 0.44
C GLY A 20 -12.08 -34.22 -0.13
N ASN A 21 -12.69 -33.69 -1.20
CA ASN A 21 -13.84 -34.26 -1.91
C ASN A 21 -14.87 -35.00 -1.01
N VAL A 22 -15.40 -34.29 -0.02
CA VAL A 22 -16.25 -34.81 1.07
C VAL A 22 -17.44 -35.66 0.56
N GLN A 23 -17.99 -35.32 -0.61
CA GLN A 23 -19.07 -36.11 -1.24
C GLN A 23 -18.68 -37.56 -1.55
N VAL A 24 -17.42 -37.81 -1.92
CA VAL A 24 -16.92 -39.15 -2.19
C VAL A 24 -16.50 -39.86 -0.90
N GLN A 25 -15.87 -39.15 0.04
CA GLN A 25 -15.59 -39.70 1.38
C GLN A 25 -16.86 -40.25 2.02
N GLN A 26 -17.97 -39.50 1.97
CA GLN A 26 -19.26 -39.94 2.52
C GLN A 26 -19.78 -41.21 1.82
N LYS A 27 -19.84 -41.22 0.47
CA LYS A 27 -20.27 -42.40 -0.29
C LYS A 27 -19.40 -43.63 -0.03
N MET A 28 -18.10 -43.45 0.16
CA MET A 28 -17.18 -44.54 0.50
C MET A 28 -17.41 -45.06 1.92
N LEU A 29 -17.63 -44.16 2.88
CA LEU A 29 -17.95 -44.51 4.27
C LEU A 29 -19.27 -45.27 4.37
N ASP A 30 -20.31 -44.79 3.69
CA ASP A 30 -21.64 -45.41 3.66
C ASP A 30 -21.56 -46.81 3.04
N TYR A 31 -20.84 -46.98 1.92
CA TYR A 31 -20.60 -48.28 1.31
C TYR A 31 -19.89 -49.26 2.26
N LEU A 32 -18.88 -48.82 3.01
CA LEU A 32 -18.17 -49.65 3.99
C LEU A 32 -19.07 -50.02 5.19
N LYS A 33 -19.86 -49.07 5.70
CA LYS A 33 -20.83 -49.28 6.79
C LYS A 33 -21.98 -50.21 6.37
N GLU A 34 -22.42 -50.17 5.11
CA GLU A 34 -23.45 -51.04 4.54
C GLU A 34 -22.92 -52.47 4.32
N LYS A 35 -21.76 -52.62 3.67
CA LYS A 35 -21.17 -53.93 3.35
C LYS A 35 -20.69 -54.71 4.56
N ARG A 36 -20.25 -54.01 5.62
CA ARG A 36 -19.71 -54.60 6.86
C ARG A 36 -18.58 -55.62 6.66
N ASP A 37 -17.76 -55.40 5.62
CA ASP A 37 -16.62 -56.27 5.33
C ASP A 37 -15.39 -55.88 6.18
N ALA A 38 -14.87 -56.84 6.92
CA ALA A 38 -13.62 -56.69 7.68
C ALA A 38 -12.36 -56.93 6.81
N GLY A 39 -12.51 -57.48 5.61
CA GLY A 39 -11.42 -57.78 4.68
C GLY A 39 -10.64 -56.54 4.25
N PHE A 40 -11.33 -55.43 3.99
CA PHE A 40 -10.72 -54.15 3.57
C PHE A 40 -9.63 -53.66 4.54
N PHE A 41 -9.97 -53.49 5.83
CA PHE A 41 -9.02 -52.98 6.82
C PHE A 41 -7.92 -53.99 7.17
N LYS A 42 -8.20 -55.29 7.15
CA LYS A 42 -7.18 -56.34 7.27
C LYS A 42 -6.19 -56.30 6.11
N SER A 43 -6.67 -56.04 4.89
CA SER A 43 -5.83 -55.89 3.71
C SER A 43 -4.95 -54.64 3.80
N LEU A 44 -5.48 -53.50 4.24
CA LEU A 44 -4.70 -52.27 4.46
C LEU A 44 -3.61 -52.47 5.52
N SER A 45 -3.95 -53.00 6.69
CA SER A 45 -2.98 -53.27 7.76
C SER A 45 -1.90 -54.27 7.31
N GLY A 46 -2.28 -55.33 6.58
CA GLY A 46 -1.33 -56.28 5.98
C GLY A 46 -0.41 -55.66 4.93
N LEU A 47 -0.90 -54.69 4.13
CA LEU A 47 -0.05 -53.92 3.20
C LEU A 47 0.96 -53.05 3.97
N MET A 48 0.53 -52.34 5.02
CA MET A 48 1.40 -51.52 5.87
C MET A 48 2.49 -52.33 6.58
N GLN A 49 2.19 -53.55 6.99
CA GLN A 49 3.19 -54.48 7.56
C GLN A 49 4.20 -54.98 6.51
N SER A 50 3.83 -54.97 5.23
CA SER A 50 4.70 -55.39 4.12
C SER A 50 5.54 -54.28 3.49
N CYS A 51 5.35 -53.02 3.89
CA CYS A 51 6.20 -51.91 3.49
C CYS A 51 7.61 -52.04 4.08
N SER A 52 8.65 -51.83 3.26
CA SER A 52 10.05 -51.89 3.70
C SER A 52 10.50 -50.61 4.39
N VAL A 53 11.51 -50.75 5.26
CA VAL A 53 12.30 -49.64 5.82
C VAL A 53 13.74 -49.69 5.25
N LEU A 54 14.65 -48.80 5.66
CA LEU A 54 16.05 -48.84 5.21
C LEU A 54 16.77 -50.06 5.82
N ASP A 55 17.07 -51.07 5.02
CA ASP A 55 17.93 -52.20 5.43
C ASP A 55 19.41 -51.88 5.17
N LEU A 56 20.18 -51.66 6.25
CA LEU A 56 21.64 -51.48 6.18
C LEU A 56 22.35 -52.64 5.46
N ASN A 57 21.85 -53.88 5.58
CA ASN A 57 22.44 -55.03 4.91
C ASN A 57 22.19 -54.98 3.39
N ALA A 58 21.05 -54.44 2.95
CA ALA A 58 20.78 -54.18 1.54
C ALA A 58 21.63 -53.01 1.03
N PHE A 59 21.77 -51.95 1.83
CA PHE A 59 22.62 -50.80 1.54
C PHE A 59 24.10 -51.21 1.34
N GLU A 60 24.69 -51.97 2.26
CA GLU A 60 26.07 -52.45 2.12
C GLU A 60 26.27 -53.31 0.87
N ARG A 61 25.30 -54.16 0.52
CA ARG A 61 25.38 -54.99 -0.70
C ARG A 61 25.33 -54.14 -1.97
N GLN A 62 24.52 -53.08 -1.97
CA GLN A 62 24.47 -52.13 -3.08
C GLN A 62 25.77 -51.33 -3.19
N ASN A 63 26.26 -50.76 -2.08
CA ASN A 63 27.51 -49.99 -2.05
C ASN A 63 28.72 -50.83 -2.52
N LYS A 64 28.82 -52.10 -2.07
CA LYS A 64 29.84 -53.05 -2.56
C LYS A 64 29.69 -53.41 -4.05
N ALA A 65 28.48 -53.38 -4.61
CA ALA A 65 28.24 -53.64 -6.04
C ALA A 65 28.51 -52.40 -6.92
N GLU A 66 28.21 -51.20 -6.42
CA GLU A 66 28.56 -49.92 -7.04
C GLU A 66 30.09 -49.75 -7.10
N GLY A 67 30.80 -50.07 -6.00
CA GLY A 67 32.27 -50.08 -5.96
C GLY A 67 32.94 -51.12 -6.89
N LEU A 68 32.19 -52.07 -7.45
CA LEU A 68 32.66 -53.00 -8.48
C LEU A 68 32.33 -52.55 -9.92
N GLY A 69 31.64 -51.41 -10.09
CA GLY A 69 31.29 -50.86 -11.41
C GLY A 69 30.30 -51.72 -12.22
N MET A 70 29.62 -52.68 -11.58
CA MET A 70 28.75 -53.65 -12.26
C MET A 70 27.28 -53.19 -12.40
N VAL A 71 26.99 -51.90 -12.19
CA VAL A 71 25.64 -51.34 -12.23
C VAL A 71 25.37 -50.70 -13.59
N THR A 72 24.57 -51.35 -14.42
CA THR A 72 23.97 -50.72 -15.61
C THR A 72 22.85 -49.77 -15.19
N GLU A 73 22.66 -48.66 -15.92
CA GLU A 73 21.70 -47.60 -15.54
C GLU A 73 20.28 -48.14 -15.28
N GLU A 74 19.79 -49.07 -16.09
CA GLU A 74 18.46 -49.70 -15.94
C GLU A 74 18.33 -50.60 -14.69
N GLY A 75 19.44 -50.98 -14.05
CA GLY A 75 19.49 -51.82 -12.85
C GLY A 75 19.65 -51.05 -11.52
N SER A 76 19.72 -49.72 -11.56
CA SER A 76 19.99 -48.83 -10.42
C SER A 76 18.80 -48.61 -9.46
N SER A 77 17.60 -49.05 -9.83
CA SER A 77 16.37 -48.76 -9.08
C SER A 77 16.22 -49.58 -7.78
N SER A 78 16.42 -48.88 -6.65
CA SER A 78 15.83 -49.17 -5.32
C SER A 78 15.92 -50.62 -4.81
N LYS A 79 17.11 -51.08 -4.42
CA LYS A 79 17.23 -52.32 -3.60
C LYS A 79 17.15 -52.08 -2.09
N VAL A 80 17.53 -50.89 -1.62
CA VAL A 80 17.63 -50.53 -0.19
C VAL A 80 16.26 -50.26 0.45
N LEU A 81 15.48 -49.34 -0.14
CA LEU A 81 14.11 -49.04 0.24
C LEU A 81 13.20 -49.41 -0.95
N GLN A 82 12.51 -50.54 -0.87
CA GLN A 82 11.70 -51.07 -1.97
C GLN A 82 10.26 -50.59 -1.88
N ASN A 83 9.74 -50.02 -2.97
CA ASN A 83 8.37 -49.48 -3.03
C ASN A 83 8.17 -48.28 -2.06
N ASP A 84 9.14 -47.38 -2.01
CA ASP A 84 9.03 -46.04 -1.39
C ASP A 84 7.84 -45.26 -1.95
N GLU A 85 7.68 -45.23 -3.28
CA GLU A 85 6.54 -44.61 -3.98
C GLU A 85 5.21 -45.21 -3.53
N PHE A 86 5.08 -46.54 -3.49
CA PHE A 86 3.86 -47.22 -3.03
C PHE A 86 3.53 -46.90 -1.57
N THR A 87 4.55 -46.86 -0.72
CA THR A 87 4.36 -46.60 0.71
C THR A 87 3.86 -45.17 0.93
N ARG A 88 4.40 -44.20 0.18
CA ARG A 88 3.91 -42.82 0.15
C ARG A 88 2.48 -42.76 -0.39
N ASP A 89 2.17 -43.44 -1.49
CA ASP A 89 0.81 -43.51 -2.05
C ASP A 89 -0.20 -44.12 -1.04
N LEU A 90 0.18 -45.17 -0.31
CA LEU A 90 -0.67 -45.81 0.69
C LEU A 90 -1.03 -44.85 1.83
N PHE A 91 -0.05 -44.15 2.40
CA PHE A 91 -0.29 -43.17 3.45
C PHE A 91 -0.99 -41.91 2.92
N ARG A 92 -0.65 -41.43 1.71
CA ARG A 92 -1.38 -40.30 1.08
C ARG A 92 -2.84 -40.65 0.82
N PHE A 93 -3.15 -41.89 0.41
CA PHE A 93 -4.53 -42.34 0.28
C PHE A 93 -5.26 -42.33 1.65
N LEU A 94 -4.63 -42.82 2.71
CA LEU A 94 -5.22 -42.79 4.05
C LEU A 94 -5.40 -41.37 4.60
N GLN A 95 -4.46 -40.46 4.32
CA GLN A 95 -4.57 -39.04 4.64
C GLN A 95 -5.80 -38.41 3.96
N LEU A 96 -5.96 -38.62 2.65
CA LEU A 96 -7.05 -38.06 1.83
C LEU A 96 -8.46 -38.57 2.21
N LEU A 97 -8.56 -39.68 2.96
CA LEU A 97 -9.83 -40.16 3.51
C LEU A 97 -10.31 -39.33 4.72
N CYS A 98 -9.40 -38.62 5.38
CA CYS A 98 -9.68 -37.78 6.55
C CYS A 98 -9.54 -36.28 6.27
N GLU A 99 -8.84 -35.89 5.19
CA GLU A 99 -8.65 -34.51 4.74
C GLU A 99 -9.99 -33.75 4.72
N GLY A 100 -10.03 -32.59 5.38
CA GLY A 100 -11.27 -31.85 5.64
C GLY A 100 -11.98 -32.20 6.96
N HIS A 101 -11.25 -32.80 7.92
CA HIS A 101 -11.71 -33.08 9.29
C HIS A 101 -12.97 -33.94 9.37
N ASN A 102 -13.01 -35.02 8.58
CA ASN A 102 -14.14 -35.95 8.56
C ASN A 102 -14.16 -36.83 9.83
N GLY A 103 -14.71 -36.29 10.93
CA GLY A 103 -14.77 -36.95 12.23
C GLY A 103 -15.39 -38.35 12.20
N ASP A 104 -16.38 -38.58 11.33
CA ASP A 104 -17.04 -39.87 11.15
C ASP A 104 -16.10 -40.91 10.54
N PHE A 105 -15.31 -40.53 9.52
CA PHE A 105 -14.29 -41.39 8.91
C PHE A 105 -13.07 -41.59 9.82
N GLN A 106 -12.60 -40.52 10.48
CA GLN A 106 -11.52 -40.55 11.47
C GLN A 106 -11.83 -41.54 12.62
N ASN A 107 -13.07 -41.55 13.13
CA ASN A 107 -13.50 -42.54 14.14
C ASN A 107 -13.58 -43.96 13.56
N PHE A 108 -14.00 -44.11 12.30
CA PHE A 108 -14.09 -45.40 11.63
C PHE A 108 -12.73 -46.03 11.32
N LEU A 109 -11.66 -45.25 11.13
CA LEU A 109 -10.28 -45.77 11.07
C LEU A 109 -9.77 -46.34 12.40
N ARG A 110 -10.27 -45.80 13.53
CA ARG A 110 -9.95 -46.30 14.89
C ARG A 110 -10.74 -47.56 15.22
N THR A 111 -12.04 -47.59 14.91
CA THR A 111 -12.93 -48.72 15.24
C THR A 111 -14.10 -48.84 14.26
N GLN A 112 -14.31 -50.05 13.72
CA GLN A 112 -15.39 -50.34 12.77
C GLN A 112 -16.60 -50.95 13.48
N THR A 113 -17.36 -50.12 14.19
CA THR A 113 -18.58 -50.52 14.91
C THR A 113 -19.64 -51.09 13.96
N GLY A 114 -19.81 -52.41 14.00
CA GLY A 114 -20.71 -53.15 13.09
C GLY A 114 -20.03 -54.32 12.37
N ASN A 115 -18.70 -54.34 12.32
CA ASN A 115 -17.90 -55.48 11.84
C ASN A 115 -17.63 -56.49 12.97
N THR A 116 -17.31 -57.74 12.62
CA THR A 116 -16.97 -58.81 13.59
C THR A 116 -15.57 -58.67 14.19
N THR A 117 -14.68 -57.91 13.56
CA THR A 117 -13.32 -57.63 14.04
C THR A 117 -12.96 -56.18 13.77
N THR A 118 -12.45 -55.49 14.79
CA THR A 118 -11.91 -54.13 14.69
C THR A 118 -10.43 -54.16 14.31
N VAL A 119 -10.03 -53.33 13.34
CA VAL A 119 -8.63 -53.08 12.98
C VAL A 119 -8.36 -51.60 13.22
N ASN A 120 -7.48 -51.29 14.17
CA ASN A 120 -7.10 -49.91 14.46
C ASN A 120 -5.94 -49.51 13.51
N ILE A 121 -6.28 -48.79 12.44
CA ILE A 121 -5.32 -48.35 11.43
C ILE A 121 -4.36 -47.32 12.02
N ILE A 122 -4.81 -46.47 12.94
CA ILE A 122 -4.02 -45.41 13.58
C ILE A 122 -2.84 -46.02 14.35
N ILE A 123 -3.09 -47.05 15.18
CA ILE A 123 -2.02 -47.78 15.89
C ILE A 123 -1.11 -48.53 14.90
N SER A 124 -1.67 -49.07 13.81
CA SER A 124 -0.88 -49.70 12.75
C SER A 124 0.06 -48.70 12.05
N THR A 125 -0.33 -47.42 11.94
CA THR A 125 0.50 -46.34 11.40
C THR A 125 1.64 -46.00 12.36
N VAL A 126 1.39 -45.95 13.67
CA VAL A 126 2.42 -45.73 14.70
C VAL A 126 3.43 -46.89 14.72
N ASP A 127 3.00 -48.14 14.57
CA ASP A 127 3.89 -49.30 14.46
C ASP A 127 4.84 -49.20 13.25
N TYR A 128 4.33 -48.77 12.09
CA TYR A 128 5.17 -48.52 10.92
C TYR A 128 6.15 -47.36 11.14
N LEU A 129 5.70 -46.28 11.79
CA LEU A 129 6.55 -45.14 12.13
C LEU A 129 7.70 -45.53 13.06
N LEU A 130 7.45 -46.35 14.08
CA LEU A 130 8.47 -46.83 15.01
C LEU A 130 9.53 -47.68 14.28
N ARG A 131 9.11 -48.63 13.43
CA ARG A 131 10.03 -49.45 12.62
C ARG A 131 10.85 -48.60 11.63
N LEU A 132 10.26 -47.55 11.08
CA LEU A 132 10.98 -46.59 10.22
C LEU A 132 11.97 -45.74 11.02
N GLN A 133 11.60 -45.32 12.24
CA GLN A 133 12.46 -44.54 13.13
C GLN A 133 13.67 -45.35 13.60
N GLU A 134 13.49 -46.58 14.07
CA GLU A 134 14.59 -47.49 14.47
C GLU A 134 15.60 -47.65 13.31
N SER A 135 15.08 -47.90 12.10
CA SER A 135 15.85 -48.01 10.85
C SER A 135 16.59 -46.72 10.45
N ILE A 136 15.99 -45.55 10.67
CA ILE A 136 16.62 -44.23 10.48
C ILE A 136 17.74 -43.98 11.52
N SER A 137 17.54 -44.42 12.77
CA SER A 137 18.55 -44.32 13.83
C SER A 137 19.75 -45.26 13.60
N ASP A 138 19.52 -46.49 13.12
CA ASP A 138 20.60 -47.39 12.70
C ASP A 138 21.42 -46.80 11.54
N PHE A 139 20.75 -46.11 10.60
CA PHE A 139 21.41 -45.42 9.50
C PHE A 139 22.28 -44.25 10.00
N TYR A 140 21.83 -43.48 11.00
CA TYR A 140 22.68 -42.50 11.68
C TYR A 140 23.93 -43.16 12.29
N TRP A 141 23.79 -44.28 13.01
CA TRP A 141 24.94 -44.97 13.61
C TRP A 141 25.95 -45.50 12.60
N TYR A 142 25.52 -45.95 11.42
CA TYR A 142 26.43 -46.35 10.34
C TYR A 142 27.25 -45.18 9.76
N TYR A 143 26.72 -43.96 9.79
CA TYR A 143 27.42 -42.75 9.37
C TYR A 143 28.09 -41.98 10.49
N SER A 144 27.83 -42.27 11.77
CA SER A 144 28.27 -41.44 12.90
C SER A 144 29.79 -41.20 12.89
N GLY A 145 30.59 -42.25 12.67
CA GLY A 145 32.05 -42.21 12.57
C GLY A 145 32.66 -41.83 11.21
N LYS A 146 31.88 -41.31 10.27
CA LYS A 146 32.36 -40.76 8.98
C LYS A 146 31.98 -39.30 8.86
N ASP A 147 32.88 -38.40 8.50
CA ASP A 147 32.57 -36.96 8.47
C ASP A 147 31.52 -36.61 7.40
N VAL A 148 31.63 -37.23 6.21
CA VAL A 148 30.76 -36.98 5.06
C VAL A 148 29.87 -38.19 4.75
N ILE A 149 28.60 -37.92 4.40
CA ILE A 149 27.67 -38.93 3.87
C ILE A 149 27.87 -39.03 2.35
N ASP A 150 28.08 -40.24 1.82
CA ASP A 150 28.18 -40.47 0.37
C ASP A 150 26.85 -40.22 -0.36
N GLU A 151 26.92 -39.88 -1.65
CA GLU A 151 25.74 -39.54 -2.46
C GLU A 151 24.67 -40.65 -2.50
N THR A 152 25.09 -41.92 -2.56
CA THR A 152 24.17 -43.07 -2.47
C THR A 152 23.49 -43.11 -1.09
N GLY A 153 24.22 -42.79 -0.02
CA GLY A 153 23.68 -42.55 1.32
C GLY A 153 22.65 -41.42 1.37
N LYS A 154 23.01 -40.21 0.89
CA LYS A 154 22.13 -39.02 0.86
C LYS A 154 20.80 -39.32 0.16
N LEU A 155 20.87 -39.93 -1.04
CA LEU A 155 19.70 -40.26 -1.86
C LEU A 155 18.76 -41.26 -1.17
N ASN A 156 19.29 -42.29 -0.52
CA ASN A 156 18.47 -43.27 0.19
C ASN A 156 17.89 -42.70 1.49
N PHE A 157 18.62 -41.82 2.19
CA PHE A 157 18.13 -41.14 3.38
C PHE A 157 16.99 -40.18 3.06
N SER A 158 17.15 -39.29 2.06
CA SER A 158 16.11 -38.39 1.54
C SER A 158 14.79 -39.13 1.24
N LYS A 159 14.87 -40.30 0.60
CA LYS A 159 13.69 -41.15 0.34
C LYS A 159 12.98 -41.56 1.64
N ALA A 160 13.72 -42.01 2.66
CA ALA A 160 13.16 -42.39 3.95
C ALA A 160 12.57 -41.17 4.71
N LEU A 161 13.24 -40.01 4.66
CA LEU A 161 12.70 -38.75 5.19
C LEU A 161 11.38 -38.39 4.50
N SER A 162 11.27 -38.54 3.18
CA SER A 162 10.04 -38.27 2.42
C SER A 162 8.89 -39.22 2.77
N VAL A 163 9.20 -40.48 3.14
CA VAL A 163 8.21 -41.44 3.67
C VAL A 163 7.76 -41.02 5.07
N ALA A 164 8.70 -40.69 5.97
CA ALA A 164 8.39 -40.21 7.31
C ALA A 164 7.52 -38.93 7.28
N LYS A 165 7.83 -38.00 6.37
CA LYS A 165 7.07 -36.76 6.15
C LYS A 165 5.62 -37.06 5.80
N GLN A 166 5.38 -38.02 4.91
CA GLN A 166 4.03 -38.46 4.56
C GLN A 166 3.31 -39.14 5.74
N ILE A 167 4.01 -39.86 6.63
CA ILE A 167 3.39 -40.46 7.82
C ILE A 167 2.95 -39.39 8.82
N PHE A 168 3.81 -38.42 9.16
CA PHE A 168 3.43 -37.34 10.09
C PHE A 168 2.22 -36.55 9.57
N ASN A 169 2.22 -36.16 8.30
CA ASN A 169 1.06 -35.52 7.67
C ASN A 169 -0.21 -36.39 7.71
N SER A 170 -0.09 -37.72 7.65
CA SER A 170 -1.24 -38.63 7.78
C SER A 170 -1.74 -38.73 9.22
N LEU A 171 -0.84 -38.79 10.21
CA LEU A 171 -1.18 -38.80 11.63
C LEU A 171 -1.87 -37.50 12.06
N THR A 172 -1.41 -36.35 11.53
CA THR A 172 -2.00 -35.04 11.73
C THR A 172 -3.47 -34.99 11.26
N GLU A 173 -3.77 -35.44 10.04
CA GLU A 173 -5.17 -35.50 9.53
C GLU A 173 -6.06 -36.51 10.28
N TYR A 174 -5.49 -37.48 11.00
CA TYR A 174 -6.28 -38.38 11.86
C TYR A 174 -6.76 -37.70 13.16
N ILE A 175 -6.15 -36.60 13.59
CA ILE A 175 -6.45 -35.95 14.88
C ILE A 175 -7.02 -34.53 14.76
N GLN A 176 -6.67 -33.77 13.73
CA GLN A 176 -7.13 -32.39 13.53
C GLN A 176 -8.64 -32.29 13.34
N GLY A 177 -9.22 -31.18 13.83
CA GLY A 177 -10.66 -31.04 13.99
C GLY A 177 -11.14 -31.94 15.13
N PRO A 178 -10.93 -31.52 16.39
CA PRO A 178 -10.24 -32.31 17.40
C PRO A 178 -10.91 -33.66 17.68
N CYS A 179 -10.34 -34.72 17.10
CA CYS A 179 -10.84 -36.08 17.29
C CYS A 179 -10.28 -36.68 18.60
N ILE A 180 -10.91 -36.32 19.72
CA ILE A 180 -10.49 -36.68 21.08
C ILE A 180 -10.20 -38.20 21.21
N GLY A 181 -11.03 -39.05 20.60
CA GLY A 181 -10.82 -40.51 20.64
C GLY A 181 -9.57 -40.99 19.89
N ASN A 182 -9.12 -40.27 18.85
CA ASN A 182 -7.87 -40.55 18.15
C ASN A 182 -6.67 -40.00 18.92
N GLN A 183 -6.78 -38.78 19.45
CA GLN A 183 -5.76 -38.18 20.34
C GLN A 183 -5.47 -39.09 21.55
N GLN A 184 -6.50 -39.58 22.26
CA GLN A 184 -6.32 -40.52 23.38
C GLN A 184 -5.77 -41.89 22.94
N SER A 185 -6.15 -42.38 21.75
CA SER A 185 -5.59 -43.63 21.20
C SER A 185 -4.09 -43.49 20.90
N LEU A 186 -3.61 -42.32 20.47
CA LEU A 186 -2.20 -42.04 20.26
C LEU A 186 -1.46 -41.83 21.59
N ALA A 187 -2.05 -41.10 22.54
CA ALA A 187 -1.51 -40.82 23.86
C ALA A 187 -1.24 -42.10 24.70
N HIS A 188 -2.04 -43.15 24.51
CA HIS A 188 -1.86 -44.47 25.11
C HIS A 188 -1.06 -45.47 24.24
N SER A 189 -0.51 -45.02 23.11
CA SER A 189 0.33 -45.83 22.23
C SER A 189 1.82 -45.58 22.46
N ARG A 190 2.67 -46.34 21.77
CA ARG A 190 4.14 -46.15 21.72
C ARG A 190 4.59 -45.02 20.77
N LEU A 191 3.73 -44.05 20.49
CA LEU A 191 4.08 -42.88 19.68
C LEU A 191 5.21 -42.06 20.35
N TRP A 192 5.17 -41.94 21.68
CA TRP A 192 6.17 -41.20 22.45
C TRP A 192 7.58 -41.77 22.28
N ASP A 193 7.73 -43.11 22.30
CA ASP A 193 9.00 -43.81 22.01
C ASP A 193 9.60 -43.36 20.66
N ALA A 194 8.77 -43.32 19.60
CA ALA A 194 9.20 -42.89 18.27
C ALA A 194 9.58 -41.40 18.23
N VAL A 195 8.84 -40.54 18.94
CA VAL A 195 9.15 -39.10 19.04
C VAL A 195 10.51 -38.86 19.72
N VAL A 196 10.83 -39.59 20.80
CA VAL A 196 12.16 -39.55 21.44
C VAL A 196 13.25 -39.96 20.46
N GLY A 197 13.04 -41.04 19.71
CA GLY A 197 13.98 -41.52 18.70
C GLY A 197 14.22 -40.50 17.58
N PHE A 198 13.18 -39.81 17.10
CA PHE A 198 13.32 -38.72 16.12
C PHE A 198 14.03 -37.50 16.71
N LEU A 199 13.74 -37.09 17.95
CA LEU A 199 14.47 -35.99 18.62
C LEU A 199 15.97 -36.27 18.72
N HIS A 200 16.35 -37.52 19.02
CA HIS A 200 17.75 -37.95 19.01
C HIS A 200 18.40 -37.84 17.62
N VAL A 201 17.72 -38.32 16.57
CA VAL A 201 18.22 -38.22 15.19
C VAL A 201 18.34 -36.75 14.75
N PHE A 202 17.35 -35.91 15.03
CA PHE A 202 17.38 -34.49 14.67
C PHE A 202 18.53 -33.76 15.33
N ALA A 203 18.69 -33.85 16.66
CA ALA A 203 19.75 -33.18 17.38
C ALA A 203 21.15 -33.52 16.85
N ASN A 204 21.40 -34.79 16.55
CA ASN A 204 22.72 -35.26 16.11
C ASN A 204 22.96 -35.06 14.60
N MET A 205 21.95 -35.20 13.75
CA MET A 205 22.10 -34.93 12.32
C MET A 205 22.16 -33.43 12.02
N GLN A 206 21.42 -32.57 12.75
CA GLN A 206 21.48 -31.12 12.56
C GLN A 206 22.88 -30.55 12.79
N MET A 207 23.54 -30.99 13.87
CA MET A 207 24.91 -30.59 14.20
C MET A 207 25.97 -31.14 13.23
N LYS A 208 25.62 -32.11 12.39
CA LYS A 208 26.54 -32.79 11.47
C LYS A 208 26.37 -32.33 10.02
N LEU A 209 25.13 -32.33 9.51
CA LEU A 209 24.80 -31.93 8.14
C LEU A 209 25.04 -30.42 7.90
N SER A 210 25.20 -29.63 8.96
CA SER A 210 25.56 -28.21 8.94
C SER A 210 27.02 -27.93 8.60
N GLN A 211 27.93 -28.89 8.86
CA GLN A 211 29.38 -28.71 8.73
C GLN A 211 29.89 -28.89 7.29
N ASP A 212 29.07 -29.45 6.41
CA ASP A 212 29.40 -29.68 5.00
C ASP A 212 28.29 -29.12 4.10
N ALA A 213 28.67 -28.13 3.30
CA ALA A 213 27.85 -27.47 2.31
C ALA A 213 27.11 -28.39 1.35
N SER A 214 27.74 -29.52 0.97
CA SER A 214 27.18 -30.53 0.07
C SER A 214 25.99 -31.29 0.68
N GLN A 215 25.71 -31.09 1.98
CA GLN A 215 24.68 -31.79 2.75
C GLN A 215 23.51 -30.88 3.14
N ILE A 216 23.55 -29.59 2.78
CA ILE A 216 22.58 -28.59 3.26
C ILE A 216 21.19 -28.76 2.63
N GLU A 217 21.07 -29.35 1.45
CA GLU A 217 19.76 -29.77 0.91
C GLU A 217 19.12 -30.85 1.80
N LEU A 218 19.92 -31.83 2.25
CA LEU A 218 19.48 -32.88 3.16
C LEU A 218 19.16 -32.35 4.57
N LEU A 219 19.91 -31.36 5.06
CA LEU A 219 19.59 -30.63 6.29
C LEU A 219 18.24 -29.92 6.18
N LYS A 220 17.95 -29.25 5.05
CA LYS A 220 16.66 -28.60 4.81
C LYS A 220 15.52 -29.63 4.80
N GLU A 221 15.67 -30.78 4.13
CA GLU A 221 14.68 -31.86 4.19
C GLU A 221 14.46 -32.42 5.61
N LEU A 222 15.52 -32.51 6.41
CA LEU A 222 15.46 -32.94 7.81
C LEU A 222 14.70 -31.93 8.70
N MET A 223 14.96 -30.63 8.52
CA MET A 223 14.25 -29.56 9.23
C MET A 223 12.77 -29.51 8.82
N ASP A 224 12.46 -29.68 7.54
CA ASP A 224 11.10 -29.86 7.03
C ASP A 224 10.37 -31.05 7.68
N LEU A 225 11.07 -32.17 7.90
CA LEU A 225 10.51 -33.33 8.59
C LEU A 225 10.24 -33.04 10.08
N GLN A 226 11.17 -32.37 10.76
CA GLN A 226 10.99 -31.98 12.16
C GLN A 226 9.85 -30.97 12.34
N LYS A 227 9.67 -30.04 11.38
CA LYS A 227 8.51 -29.14 11.34
C LYS A 227 7.19 -29.91 11.28
N ASP A 228 7.05 -30.87 10.36
CA ASP A 228 5.84 -31.69 10.25
C ASP A 228 5.58 -32.55 11.51
N MET A 229 6.64 -33.03 12.18
CA MET A 229 6.53 -33.68 13.49
C MET A 229 6.03 -32.71 14.58
N VAL A 230 6.56 -31.49 14.66
CA VAL A 230 6.12 -30.50 15.65
C VAL A 230 4.68 -30.06 15.41
N VAL A 231 4.24 -29.93 14.15
CA VAL A 231 2.84 -29.67 13.80
C VAL A 231 1.92 -30.81 14.26
N MET A 232 2.33 -32.08 14.10
CA MET A 232 1.59 -33.22 14.66
C MET A 232 1.45 -33.13 16.19
N LEU A 233 2.51 -32.73 16.90
CA LEU A 233 2.48 -32.54 18.36
C LEU A 233 1.57 -31.38 18.78
N LEU A 234 1.56 -30.27 18.02
CA LEU A 234 0.61 -29.17 18.23
C LEU A 234 -0.84 -29.62 18.02
N SER A 235 -1.12 -30.44 17.01
CA SER A 235 -2.45 -31.02 16.76
C SER A 235 -2.89 -32.05 17.82
N LEU A 236 -1.97 -32.62 18.61
CA LEU A 236 -2.33 -33.42 19.79
C LEU A 236 -2.80 -32.57 20.98
N LEU A 237 -2.47 -31.28 21.02
CA LEU A 237 -2.93 -30.33 22.05
C LEU A 237 -4.26 -29.65 21.66
N GLU A 238 -4.70 -29.75 20.41
CA GLU A 238 -5.93 -29.15 19.89
C GLU A 238 -7.17 -29.57 20.71
N GLY A 239 -7.91 -28.60 21.25
CA GLY A 239 -9.10 -28.83 22.08
C GLY A 239 -8.85 -29.40 23.48
N ASN A 240 -7.59 -29.58 23.90
CA ASN A 240 -7.23 -30.17 25.19
C ASN A 240 -7.49 -29.22 26.37
N VAL A 241 -7.57 -29.75 27.59
CA VAL A 241 -7.73 -28.97 28.82
C VAL A 241 -6.37 -28.62 29.46
N VAL A 242 -6.34 -27.52 30.22
CA VAL A 242 -5.23 -27.20 31.13
C VAL A 242 -5.03 -28.36 32.10
N ASN A 243 -3.78 -28.76 32.35
CA ASN A 243 -3.40 -29.98 33.10
C ASN A 243 -3.95 -31.31 32.50
N GLY A 244 -4.26 -31.35 31.21
CA GLY A 244 -4.68 -32.57 30.50
C GLY A 244 -3.58 -33.64 30.40
N THR A 245 -3.99 -34.90 30.26
CA THR A 245 -3.06 -36.07 30.21
C THR A 245 -2.00 -35.96 29.12
N ILE A 246 -2.40 -35.51 27.91
CA ILE A 246 -1.51 -35.37 26.76
C ILE A 246 -0.44 -34.30 27.00
N GLY A 247 -0.82 -33.14 27.57
CA GLY A 247 0.13 -32.07 27.87
C GLY A 247 1.17 -32.51 28.91
N LYS A 248 0.72 -33.24 29.94
CA LYS A 248 1.63 -33.85 30.92
C LYS A 248 2.57 -34.88 30.29
N GLN A 249 2.05 -35.84 29.52
CA GLN A 249 2.88 -36.84 28.83
C GLN A 249 3.90 -36.18 27.92
N MET A 250 3.51 -35.12 27.21
CA MET A 250 4.42 -34.40 26.33
C MET A 250 5.56 -33.72 27.10
N VAL A 251 5.30 -33.12 28.27
CA VAL A 251 6.36 -32.62 29.16
C VAL A 251 7.23 -33.76 29.68
N ASP A 252 6.64 -34.90 30.04
CA ASP A 252 7.39 -36.08 30.48
C ASP A 252 8.34 -36.59 29.39
N THR A 253 7.91 -36.63 28.11
CA THR A 253 8.74 -36.97 26.93
C THR A 253 9.85 -35.96 26.66
N LEU A 254 9.59 -34.65 26.77
CA LEU A 254 10.63 -33.62 26.61
C LEU A 254 11.70 -33.72 27.71
N VAL A 255 11.30 -34.04 28.94
CA VAL A 255 12.21 -34.26 30.08
C VAL A 255 13.04 -35.53 29.90
N GLU A 256 12.43 -36.63 29.43
CA GLU A 256 13.12 -37.87 29.08
C GLU A 256 14.22 -37.65 28.02
N SER A 257 13.91 -36.82 27.01
CA SER A 257 14.84 -36.49 25.92
C SER A 257 15.57 -35.14 26.10
N SER A 258 15.74 -34.67 27.35
CA SER A 258 16.22 -33.31 27.67
C SER A 258 17.50 -32.89 26.95
N SER A 259 18.53 -33.75 26.92
CA SER A 259 19.80 -33.48 26.23
C SER A 259 19.63 -33.24 24.72
N ASN A 260 18.78 -34.01 24.03
CA ASN A 260 18.53 -33.79 22.61
C ASN A 260 17.75 -32.48 22.36
N VAL A 261 16.79 -32.17 23.24
CA VAL A 261 16.00 -30.92 23.17
C VAL A 261 16.90 -29.70 23.40
N GLU A 262 17.82 -29.76 24.36
CA GLU A 262 18.80 -28.70 24.61
C GLU A 262 19.71 -28.45 23.41
N MET A 263 20.21 -29.52 22.75
CA MET A 263 21.01 -29.39 21.53
C MET A 263 20.22 -28.73 20.38
N ILE A 264 18.95 -29.10 20.19
CA ILE A 264 18.06 -28.50 19.18
C ILE A 264 17.82 -27.01 19.47
N LEU A 265 17.58 -26.64 20.74
CA LEU A 265 17.36 -25.25 21.13
C LEU A 265 18.63 -24.41 20.93
N LYS A 266 19.81 -24.92 21.32
CA LYS A 266 21.10 -24.27 21.07
C LYS A 266 21.39 -24.09 19.59
N PHE A 267 21.03 -25.06 18.74
CA PHE A 267 21.15 -24.93 17.29
C PHE A 267 20.37 -23.70 16.78
N PHE A 268 19.10 -23.54 17.16
CA PHE A 268 18.32 -22.36 16.73
C PHE A 268 18.83 -21.05 17.35
N ASP A 269 19.22 -21.06 18.61
CA ASP A 269 19.77 -19.88 19.29
C ASP A 269 21.02 -19.34 18.57
N MET A 270 21.96 -20.21 18.19
CA MET A 270 23.16 -19.83 17.43
C MET A 270 22.83 -19.17 16.09
N PHE A 271 21.94 -19.78 15.29
CA PHE A 271 21.69 -19.29 13.92
C PHE A 271 20.69 -18.12 13.83
N LEU A 272 19.83 -17.92 14.84
CA LEU A 272 18.96 -16.74 14.90
C LEU A 272 19.74 -15.48 15.28
N LYS A 273 20.64 -15.58 16.27
CA LYS A 273 21.55 -14.49 16.68
C LYS A 273 22.51 -14.04 15.56
N LEU A 274 22.74 -14.88 14.55
CA LEU A 274 23.70 -14.59 13.48
C LEU A 274 23.31 -13.34 12.68
N LYS A 275 22.02 -13.12 12.44
CA LYS A 275 21.51 -11.94 11.70
C LYS A 275 21.68 -10.65 12.50
N ASP A 276 21.50 -10.71 13.82
CA ASP A 276 21.69 -9.57 14.73
C ASP A 276 23.18 -9.22 14.89
N LEU A 277 24.07 -10.23 14.86
CA LEU A 277 25.52 -10.03 14.78
C LEU A 277 25.91 -9.30 13.48
N THR A 278 25.54 -9.84 12.31
CA THR A 278 25.98 -9.30 11.01
C THR A 278 25.39 -7.94 10.66
N SER A 279 24.31 -7.53 11.33
CA SER A 279 23.69 -6.20 11.16
C SER A 279 24.15 -5.17 12.19
N SER A 280 25.02 -5.54 13.14
CA SER A 280 25.59 -4.65 14.14
C SER A 280 26.66 -3.72 13.54
N ASP A 281 26.64 -2.44 13.91
CA ASP A 281 27.67 -1.46 13.49
C ASP A 281 29.10 -1.96 13.75
N ALA A 282 29.33 -2.64 14.88
CA ALA A 282 30.63 -3.20 15.26
C ALA A 282 31.09 -4.40 14.40
N PHE A 283 30.17 -5.04 13.67
CA PHE A 283 30.49 -6.03 12.65
C PHE A 283 30.78 -5.35 11.30
N MET A 284 30.00 -4.32 10.96
CA MET A 284 30.19 -3.54 9.73
C MET A 284 31.52 -2.78 9.68
N GLU A 285 32.17 -2.52 10.82
CA GLU A 285 33.56 -2.00 10.86
C GLU A 285 34.57 -2.91 10.11
N TYR A 286 34.28 -4.21 9.97
CA TYR A 286 35.13 -5.16 9.25
C TYR A 286 34.84 -5.24 7.74
N ASP A 287 33.70 -4.70 7.27
CA ASP A 287 33.36 -4.55 5.84
C ASP A 287 32.91 -3.11 5.53
N PRO A 288 33.83 -2.13 5.55
CA PRO A 288 33.51 -0.72 5.29
C PRO A 288 33.10 -0.44 3.84
N ASP A 289 33.32 -1.39 2.92
CA ASP A 289 32.92 -1.29 1.52
C ASP A 289 31.52 -1.86 1.26
N GLY A 290 30.93 -2.58 2.23
CA GLY A 290 29.62 -3.24 2.11
C GLY A 290 29.58 -4.29 1.01
N LYS A 291 30.61 -5.13 0.93
CA LYS A 291 30.77 -6.18 -0.10
C LYS A 291 30.12 -7.51 0.25
N GLY A 292 29.71 -7.72 1.50
CA GLY A 292 29.10 -8.98 1.98
C GLY A 292 30.14 -10.06 2.35
N VAL A 293 31.44 -9.71 2.40
CA VAL A 293 32.54 -10.67 2.58
C VAL A 293 33.48 -10.26 3.70
N ILE A 294 33.97 -11.24 4.47
CA ILE A 294 34.85 -11.05 5.63
C ILE A 294 35.94 -12.14 5.68
N SER A 295 37.10 -11.86 6.29
CA SER A 295 38.11 -12.91 6.52
C SER A 295 37.69 -13.82 7.68
N LYS A 296 38.04 -15.11 7.64
CA LYS A 296 37.72 -16.06 8.73
C LYS A 296 38.24 -15.61 10.11
N LYS A 297 39.38 -14.90 10.12
CA LYS A 297 40.03 -14.39 11.35
C LYS A 297 39.30 -13.17 11.91
N ASP A 298 38.85 -12.27 11.05
CA ASP A 298 38.06 -11.11 11.45
C ASP A 298 36.66 -11.53 11.90
N PHE A 299 36.06 -12.53 11.23
CA PHE A 299 34.79 -13.14 11.64
C PHE A 299 34.87 -13.79 13.04
N HIS A 300 35.94 -14.55 13.33
CA HIS A 300 36.23 -15.08 14.67
C HIS A 300 36.31 -13.95 15.72
N LYS A 301 37.09 -12.91 15.42
CA LYS A 301 37.30 -11.76 16.31
C LYS A 301 36.02 -10.95 16.54
N ALA A 302 35.16 -10.83 15.54
CA ALA A 302 33.86 -10.17 15.64
C ALA A 302 32.86 -10.97 16.48
N MET A 303 32.86 -12.31 16.40
CA MET A 303 32.06 -13.16 17.28
C MET A 303 32.53 -13.08 18.75
N GLU A 304 33.85 -13.10 18.99
CA GLU A 304 34.40 -12.94 20.35
C GLU A 304 34.14 -11.56 20.95
N SER A 305 34.20 -10.48 20.16
CA SER A 305 33.94 -9.13 20.65
C SER A 305 32.47 -8.92 21.03
N HIS A 306 31.54 -9.59 20.35
CA HIS A 306 30.10 -9.46 20.55
C HIS A 306 29.59 -10.19 21.82
N LYS A 307 30.38 -11.09 22.43
CA LYS A 307 30.11 -11.78 23.72
C LYS A 307 28.81 -12.61 23.84
N HIS A 308 27.98 -12.68 22.81
CA HIS A 308 26.73 -13.45 22.79
C HIS A 308 26.89 -14.94 22.44
N TYR A 309 28.13 -15.36 22.12
CA TYR A 309 28.52 -16.74 21.82
C TYR A 309 29.60 -17.23 22.79
N THR A 310 29.55 -18.51 23.14
CA THR A 310 30.63 -19.21 23.84
C THR A 310 31.72 -19.66 22.86
N GLN A 311 32.93 -19.92 23.35
CA GLN A 311 34.06 -20.32 22.51
C GLN A 311 33.74 -21.57 21.64
N SER A 312 33.07 -22.57 22.22
CA SER A 312 32.65 -23.79 21.51
C SER A 312 31.61 -23.53 20.41
N GLU A 313 30.74 -22.54 20.59
CA GLU A 313 29.75 -22.16 19.57
C GLU A 313 30.43 -21.38 18.43
N THR A 314 31.38 -20.49 18.75
CA THR A 314 32.23 -19.81 17.77
C THR A 314 33.02 -20.81 16.93
N GLU A 315 33.70 -21.78 17.55
CA GLU A 315 34.43 -22.85 16.86
C GLU A 315 33.52 -23.70 15.97
N TYR A 316 32.30 -24.00 16.42
CA TYR A 316 31.31 -24.74 15.64
C TYR A 316 30.77 -23.93 14.44
N LEU A 317 30.41 -22.66 14.61
CA LEU A 317 30.00 -21.78 13.50
C LEU A 317 31.11 -21.62 12.46
N LEU A 318 32.37 -21.56 12.90
CA LEU A 318 33.55 -21.55 12.02
C LEU A 318 33.82 -22.89 11.31
N SER A 319 33.26 -24.00 11.79
CA SER A 319 33.26 -25.28 11.06
C SER A 319 32.14 -25.38 10.02
N CYS A 320 31.02 -24.68 10.24
CA CYS A 320 29.93 -24.55 9.26
C CYS A 320 30.23 -23.51 8.17
N ALA A 321 31.10 -22.55 8.46
CA ALA A 321 31.49 -21.46 7.56
C ALA A 321 32.50 -21.93 6.49
N GLU A 322 32.01 -22.04 5.25
CA GLU A 322 32.86 -22.24 4.07
C GLU A 322 33.78 -21.04 3.85
N THR A 323 35.00 -21.31 3.39
CA THR A 323 35.92 -20.26 2.94
C THR A 323 36.52 -20.63 1.60
N ASP A 324 36.62 -19.64 0.72
CA ASP A 324 37.40 -19.73 -0.52
C ASP A 324 38.88 -20.04 -0.24
N GLU A 325 39.63 -20.36 -1.30
CA GLU A 325 41.10 -20.57 -1.27
C GLU A 325 41.89 -19.42 -0.60
N ASN A 326 41.27 -18.24 -0.43
CA ASN A 326 41.83 -17.04 0.19
C ASN A 326 41.42 -16.80 1.67
N GLU A 327 40.79 -17.77 2.35
CA GLU A 327 40.21 -17.62 3.71
C GLU A 327 39.10 -16.55 3.84
N ILE A 328 38.44 -16.22 2.72
CA ILE A 328 37.32 -15.27 2.66
C ILE A 328 36.00 -16.04 2.80
N LEU A 329 35.09 -15.51 3.62
CA LEU A 329 33.73 -15.98 3.87
C LEU A 329 32.73 -14.97 3.31
N ASP A 330 31.77 -15.42 2.50
CA ASP A 330 30.55 -14.67 2.21
C ASP A 330 29.60 -14.82 3.40
N TYR A 331 29.45 -13.75 4.19
CA TYR A 331 28.63 -13.80 5.39
C TYR A 331 27.13 -13.58 5.07
N GLU A 332 26.79 -12.96 3.95
CA GLU A 332 25.39 -12.79 3.54
C GLU A 332 24.78 -14.12 3.07
N GLU A 333 25.49 -14.88 2.24
CA GLU A 333 25.08 -16.23 1.84
C GLU A 333 25.04 -17.15 3.06
N PHE A 334 26.05 -17.12 3.94
CA PHE A 334 26.08 -17.91 5.16
C PHE A 334 24.88 -17.63 6.08
N VAL A 335 24.53 -16.36 6.30
CA VAL A 335 23.31 -15.96 7.04
C VAL A 335 22.07 -16.51 6.34
N MET A 336 21.87 -16.21 5.04
CA MET A 336 20.68 -16.64 4.29
C MET A 336 20.50 -18.17 4.26
N ARG A 337 21.60 -18.92 4.26
CA ARG A 337 21.64 -20.38 4.20
C ARG A 337 21.08 -21.05 5.46
N PHE A 338 21.40 -20.52 6.63
CA PHE A 338 21.04 -21.11 7.92
C PHE A 338 19.91 -20.38 8.65
N HIS A 339 19.83 -19.05 8.54
CA HIS A 339 18.83 -18.22 9.23
C HIS A 339 17.40 -18.56 8.78
N GLU A 340 17.09 -18.55 7.49
CA GLU A 340 15.71 -18.76 7.02
C GLU A 340 15.17 -20.17 7.36
N PRO A 341 15.90 -21.28 7.15
CA PRO A 341 15.45 -22.60 7.63
C PRO A 341 15.30 -22.66 9.15
N ALA A 342 16.23 -22.07 9.91
CA ALA A 342 16.16 -22.04 11.38
C ALA A 342 14.97 -21.20 11.89
N LYS A 343 14.61 -20.14 11.18
CA LYS A 343 13.46 -19.27 11.47
C LYS A 343 12.13 -20.02 11.30
N ASP A 344 11.93 -20.67 10.15
CA ASP A 344 10.70 -21.39 9.80
C ASP A 344 10.36 -22.51 10.81
N ILE A 345 11.37 -23.23 11.29
CA ILE A 345 11.19 -24.30 12.28
C ILE A 345 11.21 -23.77 13.72
N GLY A 346 12.08 -22.81 14.02
CA GLY A 346 12.23 -22.20 15.33
C GLY A 346 10.92 -21.58 15.82
N PHE A 347 10.13 -20.99 14.91
CA PHE A 347 8.79 -20.50 15.22
C PHE A 347 7.88 -21.62 15.75
N ASN A 348 7.86 -22.78 15.10
CA ASN A 348 7.01 -23.91 15.51
C ASN A 348 7.43 -24.49 16.87
N VAL A 349 8.74 -24.53 17.16
CA VAL A 349 9.27 -24.94 18.48
C VAL A 349 8.94 -23.91 19.56
N ALA A 350 9.08 -22.62 19.27
CA ALA A 350 8.70 -21.53 20.17
C ALA A 350 7.19 -21.53 20.49
N VAL A 351 6.34 -21.75 19.48
CA VAL A 351 4.89 -21.93 19.64
C VAL A 351 4.60 -23.14 20.53
N LEU A 352 5.27 -24.28 20.31
CA LEU A 352 5.05 -25.48 21.11
C LEU A 352 5.41 -25.29 22.59
N LEU A 353 6.56 -24.68 22.89
CA LEU A 353 6.95 -24.37 24.27
C LEU A 353 6.01 -23.35 24.93
N THR A 354 5.54 -22.35 24.17
CA THR A 354 4.55 -21.36 24.65
C THR A 354 3.20 -22.03 24.94
N ASN A 355 2.73 -22.90 24.05
CA ASN A 355 1.46 -23.61 24.20
C ASN A 355 1.50 -24.57 25.40
N LEU A 356 2.60 -25.32 25.56
CA LEU A 356 2.80 -26.19 26.72
C LEU A 356 2.88 -25.41 28.04
N SER A 357 3.49 -24.22 28.07
CA SER A 357 3.59 -23.42 29.31
C SER A 357 2.25 -22.83 29.73
N GLU A 358 1.38 -22.48 28.78
CA GLU A 358 0.00 -22.07 29.06
C GLU A 358 -0.90 -23.26 29.49
N HIS A 359 -0.66 -24.47 28.98
CA HIS A 359 -1.39 -25.68 29.40
C HIS A 359 -0.89 -26.31 30.72
N MET A 360 0.39 -26.11 31.08
CA MET A 360 1.08 -26.71 32.24
C MET A 360 1.83 -25.65 33.08
N PRO A 361 1.18 -24.57 33.57
CA PRO A 361 1.86 -23.37 34.09
C PRO A 361 2.65 -23.55 35.39
N HIS A 362 2.49 -24.68 36.10
CA HIS A 362 3.11 -24.94 37.40
C HIS A 362 4.17 -26.06 37.36
N ASP A 363 4.57 -26.55 36.18
CA ASP A 363 5.63 -27.56 36.06
C ASP A 363 7.02 -26.88 36.01
N THR A 364 7.81 -27.05 37.07
CA THR A 364 9.16 -26.47 37.16
C THR A 364 10.13 -27.07 36.14
N ARG A 365 9.88 -28.28 35.64
CA ARG A 365 10.73 -28.93 34.63
C ARG A 365 10.61 -28.24 33.27
N LEU A 366 9.44 -27.69 32.97
CA LEU A 366 9.19 -26.93 31.75
C LEU A 366 9.87 -25.56 31.80
N GLN A 367 9.94 -24.93 32.98
CA GLN A 367 10.62 -23.63 33.15
C GLN A 367 12.09 -23.70 32.72
N THR A 368 12.82 -24.78 33.03
CA THR A 368 14.21 -24.96 32.57
C THR A 368 14.35 -24.93 31.05
N PHE A 369 13.37 -25.46 30.30
CA PHE A 369 13.37 -25.35 28.83
C PHE A 369 12.99 -23.96 28.32
N LEU A 370 12.13 -23.23 29.05
CA LEU A 370 11.79 -21.84 28.72
C LEU A 370 12.98 -20.90 28.96
N GLU A 371 13.75 -21.11 30.04
CA GLU A 371 15.01 -20.39 30.31
C GLU A 371 16.06 -20.66 29.23
N LEU A 372 16.23 -21.92 28.81
CA LEU A 372 17.11 -22.29 27.68
C LEU A 372 16.66 -21.71 26.34
N ALA A 373 15.36 -21.52 26.15
CA ALA A 373 14.76 -21.01 24.92
C ALA A 373 14.48 -19.49 24.94
N ASP A 374 14.84 -18.75 26.00
CA ASP A 374 14.43 -17.35 26.20
C ASP A 374 14.78 -16.44 25.01
N SER A 375 16.01 -16.54 24.50
CA SER A 375 16.47 -15.86 23.29
C SER A 375 15.58 -16.15 22.05
N VAL A 376 15.26 -17.43 21.83
CA VAL A 376 14.41 -17.89 20.72
C VAL A 376 12.97 -17.40 20.90
N LEU A 377 12.42 -17.47 22.11
CA LEU A 377 11.08 -16.99 22.45
C LEU A 377 10.96 -15.47 22.24
N ASN A 378 11.97 -14.70 22.67
CA ASN A 378 12.02 -13.25 22.52
C ASN A 378 12.14 -12.84 21.04
N TYR A 379 12.89 -13.57 20.22
CA TYR A 379 12.97 -13.34 18.76
C TYR A 379 11.61 -13.51 18.06
N PHE A 380 10.84 -14.54 18.42
CA PHE A 380 9.53 -14.80 17.80
C PHE A 380 8.36 -14.06 18.46
N GLN A 381 8.53 -13.46 19.65
CA GLN A 381 7.50 -12.67 20.34
C GLN A 381 6.79 -11.62 19.45
N PRO A 382 7.47 -10.81 18.61
CA PRO A 382 6.81 -9.87 17.69
C PRO A 382 6.13 -10.53 16.47
N HIS A 383 6.41 -11.80 16.19
CA HIS A 383 5.85 -12.59 15.09
C HIS A 383 4.74 -13.55 15.55
N LEU A 384 4.56 -13.73 16.86
CA LEU A 384 3.59 -14.65 17.46
C LEU A 384 2.21 -13.98 17.63
N GLY A 385 1.27 -14.32 16.76
CA GLY A 385 -0.15 -14.04 16.95
C GLY A 385 -0.77 -14.96 17.99
N ARG A 386 -1.61 -14.40 18.86
CA ARG A 386 -2.46 -15.15 19.82
C ARG A 386 -3.89 -14.66 19.68
N ILE A 387 -4.85 -15.58 19.54
CA ILE A 387 -6.28 -15.26 19.54
C ILE A 387 -7.06 -16.29 20.37
N GLU A 388 -8.06 -15.81 21.10
CA GLU A 388 -9.00 -16.64 21.86
C GLU A 388 -10.33 -16.74 21.09
N ILE A 389 -10.78 -17.98 20.85
CA ILE A 389 -12.03 -18.28 20.14
C ILE A 389 -12.90 -19.21 20.98
N MET A 390 -14.22 -19.18 20.75
CA MET A 390 -15.13 -20.14 21.37
C MET A 390 -15.27 -21.37 20.48
N GLY A 391 -14.66 -22.48 20.88
CA GLY A 391 -14.69 -23.74 20.14
C GLY A 391 -16.07 -24.42 20.14
N SER A 392 -16.22 -25.45 19.31
CA SER A 392 -17.46 -26.24 19.19
C SER A 392 -17.94 -26.84 20.53
N ALA A 393 -16.99 -27.12 21.43
CA ALA A 393 -17.23 -27.58 22.79
C ALA A 393 -17.75 -26.49 23.76
N LYS A 394 -18.04 -25.26 23.29
CA LYS A 394 -18.41 -24.08 24.10
C LYS A 394 -17.37 -23.72 25.17
N ARG A 395 -16.10 -23.99 24.90
CA ARG A 395 -14.95 -23.61 25.73
C ARG A 395 -14.11 -22.59 24.97
N ILE A 396 -13.34 -21.79 25.70
CA ILE A 396 -12.35 -20.90 25.10
C ILE A 396 -11.15 -21.74 24.69
N GLU A 397 -10.75 -21.62 23.44
CA GLU A 397 -9.61 -22.28 22.82
C GLU A 397 -8.65 -21.19 22.30
N ARG A 398 -7.34 -21.41 22.45
CA ARG A 398 -6.30 -20.49 21.97
C ARG A 398 -5.75 -20.98 20.64
N VAL A 399 -5.60 -20.07 19.70
CA VAL A 399 -4.96 -20.31 18.40
C VAL A 399 -3.73 -19.43 18.31
N TYR A 400 -2.60 -20.07 18.00
CA TYR A 400 -1.33 -19.43 17.71
C TYR A 400 -1.09 -19.43 16.21
N PHE A 401 -0.58 -18.33 15.67
CA PHE A 401 -0.30 -18.19 14.24
C PHE A 401 0.86 -17.22 13.99
N GLU A 402 1.54 -17.38 12.86
CA GLU A 402 2.63 -16.48 12.46
C GLU A 402 2.08 -15.18 11.86
N ILE A 403 2.60 -14.04 12.31
CA ILE A 403 2.35 -12.71 11.75
C ILE A 403 3.55 -12.33 10.90
N SER A 404 3.35 -12.17 9.59
CA SER A 404 4.44 -11.78 8.70
C SER A 404 4.96 -10.37 9.01
N GLU A 405 6.27 -10.20 8.91
CA GLU A 405 6.95 -8.91 9.11
C GLU A 405 6.42 -7.82 8.15
N SER A 406 6.07 -8.19 6.92
CA SER A 406 5.50 -7.29 5.93
C SER A 406 4.08 -6.82 6.29
N SER A 407 3.26 -7.68 6.90
CA SER A 407 1.95 -7.29 7.45
C SER A 407 2.10 -6.36 8.66
N ARG A 408 3.02 -6.68 9.58
CA ARG A 408 3.30 -5.89 10.79
C ARG A 408 3.77 -4.48 10.44
N THR A 409 4.76 -4.35 9.55
CA THR A 409 5.27 -3.04 9.09
C THR A 409 4.24 -2.23 8.30
N GLN A 410 3.30 -2.87 7.59
CA GLN A 410 2.19 -2.18 6.94
C GLN A 410 1.14 -1.68 7.94
N TRP A 411 0.78 -2.47 8.96
CA TRP A 411 -0.15 -2.09 10.02
C TRP A 411 0.34 -0.88 10.83
N GLU A 412 1.66 -0.80 11.07
CA GLU A 412 2.26 0.29 11.83
C GLU A 412 2.32 1.64 11.08
N LYS A 413 1.93 1.69 9.80
CA LYS A 413 1.95 2.93 8.98
C LYS A 413 0.93 3.96 9.50
N PRO A 414 1.27 5.27 9.50
CA PRO A 414 0.39 6.33 10.02
C PRO A 414 -1.02 6.36 9.42
N GLN A 415 -1.15 6.04 8.13
CA GLN A 415 -2.42 5.93 7.42
C GLN A 415 -3.39 4.93 8.09
N VAL A 416 -2.91 3.71 8.37
CA VAL A 416 -3.71 2.64 8.97
C VAL A 416 -3.98 2.95 10.46
N LYS A 417 -3.00 3.51 11.16
CA LYS A 417 -3.15 3.96 12.56
C LYS A 417 -4.24 5.02 12.75
N GLU A 418 -4.35 6.02 11.87
CA GLU A 418 -5.40 7.03 11.97
C GLU A 418 -6.76 6.49 11.51
N SER A 419 -6.80 5.62 10.49
CA SER A 419 -8.01 4.88 10.07
C SER A 419 -8.58 4.06 11.24
N LYS A 420 -7.72 3.33 11.96
CA LYS A 420 -8.07 2.60 13.18
C LYS A 420 -8.57 3.53 14.29
N ARG A 421 -7.93 4.69 14.50
CA ARG A 421 -8.37 5.67 15.51
C ARG A 421 -9.77 6.20 15.21
N GLN A 422 -10.06 6.51 13.95
CA GLN A 422 -11.39 6.95 13.53
C GLN A 422 -12.44 5.86 13.76
N PHE A 423 -12.18 4.63 13.30
CA PHE A 423 -13.07 3.50 13.50
C PHE A 423 -13.42 3.25 14.99
N ILE A 424 -12.43 3.33 15.89
CA ILE A 424 -12.67 3.16 17.33
C ILE A 424 -13.60 4.25 17.88
N PHE A 425 -13.46 5.50 17.43
CA PHE A 425 -14.34 6.60 17.82
C PHE A 425 -15.78 6.37 17.35
N ASP A 426 -15.96 5.99 16.08
CA ASP A 426 -17.27 5.75 15.48
C ASP A 426 -18.02 4.61 16.22
N VAL A 427 -17.35 3.48 16.47
CA VAL A 427 -17.94 2.28 17.14
C VAL A 427 -18.30 2.53 18.61
N VAL A 428 -17.56 3.39 19.30
CA VAL A 428 -17.84 3.74 20.71
C VAL A 428 -19.04 4.68 20.81
N ASN A 429 -19.21 5.60 19.85
CA ASN A 429 -20.30 6.57 19.84
C ASN A 429 -21.64 5.98 19.37
N GLU A 430 -21.64 5.13 18.35
CA GLU A 430 -22.89 4.71 17.67
C GLU A 430 -23.30 3.24 17.91
N GLY A 431 -22.40 2.36 18.34
CA GLY A 431 -22.63 0.91 18.25
C GLY A 431 -23.51 0.29 19.35
N GLY A 432 -24.49 -0.53 18.95
CA GLY A 432 -25.09 -1.59 19.78
C GLY A 432 -24.27 -2.90 19.75
N GLU A 433 -24.32 -3.72 20.81
CA GLU A 433 -23.36 -4.83 21.02
C GLU A 433 -23.13 -5.77 19.83
N LYS A 434 -24.20 -6.19 19.13
CA LYS A 434 -24.09 -7.10 17.98
C LYS A 434 -23.53 -6.42 16.74
N GLU A 435 -23.91 -5.16 16.52
CA GLU A 435 -23.46 -4.36 15.37
C GLU A 435 -21.97 -4.01 15.50
N LYS A 436 -21.44 -3.85 16.72
CA LYS A 436 -20.00 -3.62 16.95
C LYS A 436 -19.12 -4.71 16.33
N MET A 437 -19.50 -5.98 16.45
CA MET A 437 -18.72 -7.09 15.90
C MET A 437 -18.79 -7.13 14.37
N GLU A 438 -19.97 -6.88 13.79
CA GLU A 438 -20.17 -6.81 12.35
C GLU A 438 -19.40 -5.62 11.73
N LEU A 439 -19.44 -4.45 12.37
CA LEU A 439 -18.65 -3.28 11.98
C LEU A 439 -17.14 -3.52 12.10
N PHE A 440 -16.69 -4.26 13.12
CA PHE A 440 -15.29 -4.65 13.28
C PHE A 440 -14.79 -5.58 12.16
N VAL A 441 -15.54 -6.64 11.83
CA VAL A 441 -15.20 -7.51 10.68
C VAL A 441 -15.19 -6.70 9.38
N ASN A 442 -16.14 -5.78 9.19
CA ASN A 442 -16.16 -4.89 8.04
C ASN A 442 -14.93 -3.97 7.95
N PHE A 443 -14.43 -3.46 9.08
CA PHE A 443 -13.20 -2.66 9.16
C PHE A 443 -11.96 -3.49 8.83
N CYS A 444 -11.88 -4.74 9.33
CA CYS A 444 -10.79 -5.66 8.98
C CYS A 444 -10.75 -5.93 7.47
N GLU A 445 -11.89 -6.20 6.83
CA GLU A 445 -11.96 -6.40 5.38
C GLU A 445 -11.52 -5.16 4.59
N ASP A 446 -11.99 -3.99 4.98
CA ASP A 446 -11.62 -2.72 4.33
C ASP A 446 -10.12 -2.42 4.49
N THR A 447 -9.53 -2.77 5.64
CA THR A 447 -8.11 -2.54 5.93
C THR A 447 -7.22 -3.45 5.09
N ILE A 448 -7.59 -4.73 4.89
CA ILE A 448 -6.87 -5.65 4.00
C ILE A 448 -6.84 -5.08 2.56
N PHE A 449 -7.94 -4.51 2.08
CA PHE A 449 -7.96 -3.86 0.76
C PHE A 449 -7.07 -2.61 0.71
N GLU A 450 -7.07 -1.75 1.73
CA GLU A 450 -6.17 -0.57 1.79
C GLU A 450 -4.69 -0.98 1.88
N MET A 451 -4.35 -2.03 2.63
CA MET A 451 -3.00 -2.62 2.69
C MET A 451 -2.56 -3.17 1.33
N GLN A 452 -3.41 -3.96 0.66
CA GLN A 452 -3.13 -4.51 -0.66
C GLN A 452 -2.95 -3.42 -1.72
N LEU A 453 -3.77 -2.36 -1.68
CA LEU A 453 -3.64 -1.21 -2.57
C LEU A 453 -2.32 -0.46 -2.30
N ALA A 454 -1.97 -0.23 -1.04
CA ALA A 454 -0.71 0.42 -0.67
C ALA A 454 0.53 -0.36 -1.15
N ALA A 455 0.53 -1.69 -1.01
CA ALA A 455 1.61 -2.55 -1.51
C ALA A 455 1.77 -2.44 -3.04
N GLN A 456 0.67 -2.49 -3.80
CA GLN A 456 0.70 -2.33 -5.26
C GLN A 456 1.21 -0.95 -5.72
N MET A 457 1.08 0.09 -4.89
CA MET A 457 1.62 1.41 -5.18
C MET A 457 3.14 1.50 -4.95
N SER A 458 3.67 0.78 -3.95
CA SER A 458 5.10 0.69 -3.64
C SER A 458 5.88 -0.15 -4.65
N ASP A 459 5.48 -1.41 -4.88
CA ASP A 459 6.25 -2.42 -5.64
C ASP A 459 6.61 -2.00 -7.09
N ALA A 460 5.81 -1.11 -7.70
CA ALA A 460 6.00 -0.69 -9.08
C ALA A 460 7.22 0.23 -9.31
N GLY A 461 7.84 0.75 -8.24
CA GLY A 461 9.10 1.50 -8.31
C GLY A 461 10.30 0.57 -8.39
N GLU A 462 10.54 -0.20 -7.32
CA GLU A 462 11.80 -0.91 -7.06
C GLU A 462 12.05 -2.08 -8.02
N ARG A 463 11.02 -2.89 -8.33
CA ARG A 463 11.12 -4.07 -9.20
C ARG A 463 11.51 -3.79 -10.66
N SER A 464 11.68 -2.52 -11.00
CA SER A 464 12.15 -2.05 -12.31
C SER A 464 13.44 -1.24 -12.27
N ALA A 465 13.83 -0.68 -11.12
CA ALA A 465 15.15 -0.08 -10.94
C ALA A 465 16.22 -1.18 -10.96
N LEU A 466 16.04 -2.22 -10.15
CA LEU A 466 16.88 -3.43 -10.08
C LEU A 466 17.04 -4.17 -11.42
N LYS A 467 16.16 -3.92 -12.40
CA LYS A 467 16.20 -4.54 -13.73
C LYS A 467 16.66 -3.61 -14.85
N GLU A 468 16.74 -2.30 -14.59
CA GLU A 468 17.40 -1.32 -15.46
C GLU A 468 18.89 -1.17 -15.09
N GLU A 469 19.26 -1.43 -13.83
CA GLU A 469 20.66 -1.47 -13.37
C GLU A 469 21.42 -2.73 -13.84
N SER A 470 20.75 -3.88 -13.98
CA SER A 470 21.38 -5.13 -14.43
C SER A 470 21.71 -5.19 -15.93
N GLU A 471 21.32 -4.18 -16.73
CA GLU A 471 21.56 -4.12 -18.19
C GLU A 471 22.38 -2.89 -18.64
N GLN A 472 23.09 -2.21 -17.73
CA GLN A 472 24.02 -1.12 -18.08
C GLN A 472 25.50 -1.53 -17.97
N GLU A 473 26.10 -1.89 -19.11
CA GLU A 473 27.55 -2.07 -19.23
C GLU A 473 28.33 -0.79 -18.85
N LYS A 474 29.17 -0.91 -17.82
CA LYS A 474 30.32 -0.06 -17.43
C LYS A 474 30.33 1.40 -17.97
N PRO A 475 29.91 2.39 -17.16
CA PRO A 475 30.27 3.77 -17.37
C PRO A 475 31.74 3.97 -16.99
N GLU A 476 32.59 3.87 -18.00
CA GLU A 476 33.95 4.39 -18.04
C GLU A 476 34.06 5.77 -17.35
N GLU A 477 35.21 6.15 -16.80
CA GLU A 477 35.33 7.33 -15.95
C GLU A 477 35.51 8.75 -16.61
N GLU A 478 34.45 9.55 -16.84
CA GLU A 478 34.56 11.03 -17.01
C GLU A 478 33.50 11.83 -16.19
N THR A 479 33.74 12.08 -14.89
CA THR A 479 33.42 13.38 -14.29
C THR A 479 34.47 14.30 -14.88
N PRO A 480 34.11 15.54 -15.20
CA PRO A 480 34.26 16.59 -14.22
C PRO A 480 33.00 16.80 -13.38
N ALA A 481 33.19 16.97 -12.08
CA ALA A 481 32.17 17.54 -11.23
C ALA A 481 31.69 18.87 -11.83
N MET A 482 30.39 18.98 -12.14
CA MET A 482 29.72 20.27 -12.11
C MET A 482 28.52 20.11 -11.20
N GLY A 483 28.62 20.74 -10.04
CA GLY A 483 27.64 20.64 -8.97
C GLY A 483 26.28 21.21 -9.36
N PHE A 484 25.31 20.90 -8.50
CA PHE A 484 23.95 21.40 -8.55
C PHE A 484 23.90 22.95 -8.58
N PHE A 485 22.79 23.47 -9.11
CA PHE A 485 22.40 24.88 -9.10
C PHE A 485 23.51 25.88 -9.47
N SER A 486 23.70 26.09 -10.77
CA SER A 486 24.38 27.29 -11.26
C SER A 486 23.63 27.95 -12.40
N VAL A 487 23.66 29.29 -12.39
CA VAL A 487 23.14 30.19 -13.44
C VAL A 487 23.74 29.83 -14.81
N THR A 488 24.89 29.16 -14.85
CA THR A 488 25.49 28.60 -16.07
C THR A 488 24.58 27.60 -16.79
N THR A 489 23.80 26.75 -16.13
CA THR A 489 22.94 25.76 -16.81
C THR A 489 21.78 26.43 -17.54
N VAL A 490 21.17 27.45 -16.91
CA VAL A 490 20.14 28.30 -17.54
C VAL A 490 20.73 29.15 -18.66
N ARG A 491 21.94 29.71 -18.47
CA ARG A 491 22.70 30.39 -19.53
C ARG A 491 23.03 29.46 -20.70
N VAL A 492 23.40 28.20 -20.45
CA VAL A 492 23.70 27.21 -21.51
C VAL A 492 22.42 26.83 -22.27
N ALA A 493 21.28 26.70 -21.60
CA ALA A 493 19.99 26.52 -22.27
C ALA A 493 19.60 27.75 -23.13
N LEU A 494 19.82 28.97 -22.62
CA LEU A 494 19.60 30.22 -23.36
C LEU A 494 20.59 30.41 -24.53
N LEU A 495 21.84 29.98 -24.38
CA LEU A 495 22.85 29.97 -25.44
C LEU A 495 22.50 28.94 -26.51
N ALA A 496 22.10 27.73 -26.13
CA ALA A 496 21.59 26.74 -27.07
C ALA A 496 20.33 27.23 -27.80
N LEU A 497 19.43 27.97 -27.14
CA LEU A 497 18.29 28.62 -27.79
C LEU A 497 18.75 29.69 -28.80
N ARG A 498 19.68 30.57 -28.39
CA ARG A 498 20.29 31.62 -29.23
C ARG A 498 20.96 31.02 -30.47
N ASP A 499 21.71 29.93 -30.31
CA ASP A 499 22.45 29.29 -31.39
C ASP A 499 21.51 28.59 -32.37
N ASN A 500 20.47 27.90 -31.88
CA ASN A 500 19.41 27.33 -32.73
C ASN A 500 18.65 28.42 -33.52
N VAL A 501 18.34 29.56 -32.89
CA VAL A 501 17.72 30.72 -33.56
C VAL A 501 18.69 31.34 -34.58
N MET A 502 19.98 31.47 -34.27
CA MET A 502 20.98 31.96 -35.21
C MET A 502 21.16 31.01 -36.41
N LEU A 503 21.01 29.70 -36.20
CA LEU A 503 21.05 28.67 -37.24
C LEU A 503 19.83 28.80 -38.18
N LEU A 504 18.65 29.09 -37.64
CA LEU A 504 17.44 29.41 -38.41
C LEU A 504 17.63 30.69 -39.26
N ILE A 505 18.21 31.75 -38.67
CA ILE A 505 18.52 33.02 -39.37
C ILE A 505 19.57 32.81 -40.48
N LYS A 506 20.56 31.93 -40.26
CA LYS A 506 21.55 31.55 -41.28
C LYS A 506 20.91 30.74 -42.42
N ALA A 507 19.98 29.83 -42.13
CA ALA A 507 19.23 29.09 -43.14
C ALA A 507 18.39 30.02 -44.05
N LEU A 508 17.74 31.01 -43.44
CA LEU A 508 16.93 32.05 -44.11
C LEU A 508 17.76 33.20 -44.73
N SER A 509 19.09 33.12 -44.71
CA SER A 509 19.96 34.21 -45.17
C SER A 509 19.77 34.51 -46.67
N ILE A 510 19.61 35.80 -47.00
CA ILE A 510 19.42 36.32 -48.37
C ILE A 510 20.49 35.81 -49.36
N LYS A 511 21.71 35.51 -48.89
CA LYS A 511 22.79 34.93 -49.73
C LYS A 511 22.49 33.49 -50.18
N SER A 512 21.80 32.67 -49.37
CA SER A 512 21.36 31.32 -49.79
C SER A 512 20.21 31.42 -50.79
N LEU A 513 19.24 32.30 -50.51
CA LEU A 513 18.08 32.56 -51.37
C LEU A 513 18.49 33.04 -52.77
N LYS A 514 19.45 33.97 -52.86
CA LYS A 514 19.97 34.50 -54.13
C LYS A 514 20.73 33.43 -54.95
N LYS A 515 21.30 32.42 -54.29
CA LYS A 515 21.95 31.26 -54.94
C LYS A 515 20.90 30.27 -55.48
N GLN A 516 19.79 30.07 -54.77
CA GLN A 516 18.66 29.27 -55.25
C GLN A 516 17.87 29.97 -56.38
N MET A 517 17.61 31.28 -56.29
CA MET A 517 16.95 32.03 -57.37
C MET A 517 17.74 32.05 -58.70
N LYS A 518 19.08 31.97 -58.65
CA LYS A 518 19.89 31.77 -59.87
C LYS A 518 19.71 30.38 -60.50
N LYS A 519 19.50 29.32 -59.70
CA LYS A 519 19.13 27.98 -60.18
C LYS A 519 17.71 27.93 -60.76
N PHE A 520 16.80 28.67 -60.15
CA PHE A 520 15.38 28.76 -60.53
C PHE A 520 15.15 29.22 -61.99
N LYS A 521 16.13 29.92 -62.60
CA LYS A 521 16.05 30.43 -63.97
C LYS A 521 16.40 29.40 -65.05
N SER A 522 16.74 28.17 -64.69
CA SER A 522 17.14 27.10 -65.62
C SER A 522 16.53 25.73 -65.28
N MET A 523 15.43 25.69 -64.53
CA MET A 523 14.77 24.44 -64.10
C MET A 523 13.34 24.37 -64.63
N THR A 524 12.82 23.15 -64.82
CA THR A 524 11.46 22.95 -65.33
C THR A 524 10.41 23.15 -64.25
N VAL A 525 9.18 23.51 -64.65
CA VAL A 525 8.08 23.85 -63.72
C VAL A 525 7.80 22.74 -62.69
N LYS A 526 8.01 21.47 -63.05
CA LYS A 526 7.84 20.33 -62.14
C LYS A 526 8.87 20.32 -61.00
N GLU A 527 10.14 20.64 -61.31
CA GLU A 527 11.23 20.72 -60.32
C GLU A 527 11.12 21.99 -59.45
N MET A 528 10.57 23.05 -60.02
CA MET A 528 10.26 24.31 -59.35
C MET A 528 9.29 24.12 -58.17
N VAL A 529 8.24 23.31 -58.36
CA VAL A 529 7.24 23.02 -57.31
C VAL A 529 7.83 22.10 -56.24
N THR A 530 8.55 21.02 -56.61
CA THR A 530 9.12 20.08 -55.63
C THR A 530 10.19 20.72 -54.74
N THR A 531 11.00 21.64 -55.28
CA THR A 531 12.00 22.38 -54.48
C THR A 531 11.36 23.41 -53.55
N LEU A 532 10.25 24.05 -53.94
CA LEU A 532 9.51 24.96 -53.07
C LEU A 532 8.87 24.23 -51.88
N VAL A 533 8.26 23.06 -52.15
CA VAL A 533 7.64 22.21 -51.12
C VAL A 533 8.68 21.67 -50.14
N SER A 534 9.83 21.18 -50.62
CA SER A 534 10.89 20.67 -49.74
C SER A 534 11.52 21.76 -48.87
N PHE A 535 11.62 23.00 -49.37
CA PHE A 535 12.05 24.15 -48.59
C PHE A 535 11.06 24.49 -47.46
N TYR A 536 9.75 24.57 -47.78
CA TYR A 536 8.72 24.80 -46.77
C TYR A 536 8.68 23.68 -45.71
N TRP A 537 8.81 22.41 -46.12
CA TRP A 537 8.86 21.27 -45.22
C TRP A 537 10.08 21.32 -44.29
N SER A 538 11.24 21.70 -44.80
CA SER A 538 12.47 21.87 -44.00
C SER A 538 12.36 23.01 -42.99
N VAL A 539 11.76 24.15 -43.35
CA VAL A 539 11.51 25.27 -42.43
C VAL A 539 10.49 24.88 -41.36
N LEU A 540 9.42 24.17 -41.72
CA LEU A 540 8.41 23.67 -40.79
C LEU A 540 9.01 22.70 -39.77
N LEU A 541 9.83 21.74 -40.22
CA LEU A 541 10.57 20.83 -39.34
C LEU A 541 11.55 21.57 -38.41
N GLY A 542 12.23 22.61 -38.92
CA GLY A 542 13.11 23.45 -38.10
C GLY A 542 12.37 24.17 -36.97
N LEU A 543 11.19 24.75 -37.27
CA LEU A 543 10.34 25.39 -36.27
C LEU A 543 9.79 24.39 -35.24
N LEU A 544 9.35 23.21 -35.69
CA LEU A 544 8.91 22.11 -34.82
C LEU A 544 10.04 21.63 -33.89
N HIS A 545 11.27 21.51 -34.40
CA HIS A 545 12.43 21.11 -33.60
C HIS A 545 12.79 22.16 -32.54
N VAL A 546 12.71 23.47 -32.87
CA VAL A 546 12.90 24.54 -31.89
C VAL A 546 11.80 24.53 -30.82
N ALA A 547 10.53 24.39 -31.21
CA ALA A 547 9.41 24.28 -30.28
C ALA A 547 9.54 23.06 -29.34
N PHE A 548 9.91 21.90 -29.88
CA PHE A 548 10.16 20.69 -29.11
C PHE A 548 11.38 20.82 -28.17
N SER A 549 12.44 21.51 -28.60
CA SER A 549 13.62 21.79 -27.76
C SER A 549 13.26 22.70 -26.57
N VAL A 550 12.48 23.77 -26.81
CA VAL A 550 11.95 24.65 -25.76
C VAL A 550 11.05 23.88 -24.79
N ALA A 551 10.10 23.11 -25.30
CA ALA A 551 9.22 22.27 -24.47
C ALA A 551 10.01 21.26 -23.63
N ARG A 552 11.02 20.60 -24.22
CA ARG A 552 11.90 19.66 -23.52
C ARG A 552 12.74 20.33 -22.43
N GLY A 553 13.19 21.56 -22.67
CA GLY A 553 13.86 22.39 -21.66
C GLY A 553 12.93 22.73 -20.50
N PHE A 554 11.71 23.17 -20.79
CA PHE A 554 10.69 23.48 -19.78
C PHE A 554 10.30 22.23 -18.97
N CYS A 555 10.09 21.08 -19.63
CA CYS A 555 9.83 19.81 -18.97
C CYS A 555 11.00 19.34 -18.09
N ARG A 556 12.27 19.60 -18.46
CA ARG A 556 13.42 19.28 -17.58
C ARG A 556 13.47 20.16 -16.33
N ILE A 557 13.17 21.45 -16.48
CA ILE A 557 13.07 22.38 -15.33
C ILE A 557 11.93 21.93 -14.42
N PHE A 558 10.74 21.68 -14.99
CA PHE A 558 9.58 21.18 -14.24
C PHE A 558 9.87 19.84 -13.54
N TYR A 559 10.55 18.91 -14.21
CA TYR A 559 10.96 17.64 -13.62
C TYR A 559 11.89 17.83 -12.41
N HIS A 560 12.94 18.65 -12.53
CA HIS A 560 13.85 18.90 -11.41
C HIS A 560 13.21 19.71 -10.26
N THR A 561 12.32 20.66 -10.56
CA THR A 561 11.64 21.48 -9.54
C THR A 561 10.54 20.73 -8.80
N PHE A 562 9.80 19.83 -9.47
CA PHE A 562 8.65 19.13 -8.87
C PHE A 562 8.91 17.68 -8.46
N LEU A 563 9.80 16.93 -9.14
CA LEU A 563 10.13 15.56 -8.74
C LEU A 563 11.42 15.45 -7.90
N GLY A 564 12.25 16.50 -7.86
CA GLY A 564 13.59 16.48 -7.26
C GLY A 564 13.68 16.71 -5.74
N GLY A 565 12.59 16.60 -4.97
CA GLY A 565 12.56 16.69 -3.50
C GLY A 565 12.75 18.09 -2.91
N ASN A 566 13.76 18.83 -3.37
CA ASN A 566 14.29 20.06 -2.75
C ASN A 566 13.26 21.16 -2.41
N LEU A 567 12.20 21.34 -3.21
CA LEU A 567 11.16 22.35 -2.90
C LEU A 567 10.26 21.90 -1.74
N VAL A 568 10.08 20.59 -1.55
CA VAL A 568 9.30 20.00 -0.46
C VAL A 568 10.11 19.95 0.83
N GLU A 569 11.43 19.68 0.78
CA GLU A 569 12.31 19.90 1.93
C GLU A 569 12.37 21.39 2.32
N GLY A 570 12.53 22.31 1.35
CA GLY A 570 12.55 23.75 1.60
C GLY A 570 11.25 24.27 2.23
N ALA A 571 10.09 23.81 1.76
CA ALA A 571 8.80 24.18 2.33
C ALA A 571 8.54 23.56 3.72
N LYS A 572 9.13 22.40 4.05
CA LYS A 572 9.08 21.81 5.40
C LYS A 572 9.93 22.56 6.42
N GLY A 573 10.97 23.27 5.99
CA GLY A 573 11.83 24.07 6.87
C GLY A 573 11.19 25.38 7.36
N ILE A 574 10.22 25.93 6.62
CA ILE A 574 9.58 27.22 6.93
C ILE A 574 8.40 26.97 7.87
N LYS A 575 8.57 27.27 9.17
CA LYS A 575 7.45 27.29 10.11
C LYS A 575 6.54 28.47 9.78
N VAL A 576 5.25 28.21 9.54
CA VAL A 576 4.23 29.23 9.22
C VAL A 576 4.15 30.34 10.29
N SER A 577 4.50 30.04 11.54
CA SER A 577 4.60 31.00 12.64
C SER A 577 5.65 32.10 12.42
N GLU A 578 6.72 31.83 11.69
CA GLU A 578 7.84 32.75 11.45
C GLU A 578 7.56 33.71 10.28
N LEU A 579 6.69 33.28 9.36
CA LEU A 579 6.21 34.08 8.23
C LEU A 579 5.08 35.05 8.63
N LEU A 580 4.31 34.71 9.67
CA LEU A 580 3.29 35.58 10.26
C LEU A 580 3.89 36.67 11.17
N ALA A 581 5.07 36.44 11.75
CA ALA A 581 5.73 37.40 12.65
C ALA A 581 6.34 38.63 11.94
N ASN A 582 6.37 38.64 10.60
CA ASN A 582 7.03 39.67 9.79
C ASN A 582 6.05 40.47 8.89
N MET A 583 4.74 40.44 9.14
CA MET A 583 3.81 41.37 8.48
C MET A 583 3.86 42.75 9.16
N PRO A 584 4.09 43.86 8.42
CA PRO A 584 3.95 45.21 8.96
C PRO A 584 2.47 45.54 9.16
N ASP A 585 2.15 46.18 10.29
CA ASP A 585 0.78 46.58 10.65
C ASP A 585 0.35 47.85 9.89
N PRO A 586 -0.75 47.86 9.12
CA PRO A 586 -1.07 48.94 8.18
C PRO A 586 -1.98 50.04 8.78
N THR A 587 -1.76 50.45 10.05
CA THR A 587 -2.43 51.62 10.64
C THR A 587 -1.54 52.41 11.59
N GLN A 588 -0.89 53.46 11.08
CA GLN A 588 -0.68 54.72 11.81
C GLN A 588 -0.21 55.81 10.85
N ASP A 589 -1.15 56.69 10.46
CA ASP A 589 -0.87 57.94 9.77
C ASP A 589 -0.73 59.08 10.80
N GLU A 590 -0.08 60.18 10.41
CA GLU A 590 0.62 61.10 11.32
C GLU A 590 -0.24 61.97 12.26
N VAL A 591 0.22 62.16 13.51
CA VAL A 591 0.09 63.44 14.23
C VAL A 591 1.39 63.83 14.95
N ARG A 592 2.32 64.40 14.18
CA ARG A 592 3.09 65.63 14.47
C ARG A 592 3.44 65.99 15.93
N GLY A 593 4.74 66.00 16.25
CA GLY A 593 5.31 66.68 17.44
C GLY A 593 6.84 66.62 17.51
N GLU A 594 7.50 67.76 17.31
CA GLU A 594 8.95 68.05 17.32
C GLU A 594 9.75 67.43 18.51
N GLY A 595 11.07 67.16 18.44
CA GLY A 595 12.09 67.42 17.40
C GLY A 595 13.53 67.10 17.89
N GLU A 596 14.55 67.39 17.07
CA GLU A 596 16.02 67.32 17.32
C GLU A 596 16.74 65.94 17.41
N ASP A 597 16.91 65.33 16.23
CA ASP A 597 18.20 65.11 15.54
C ASP A 597 19.52 64.72 16.29
N ARG A 598 20.16 63.64 15.82
CA ARG A 598 21.62 63.30 15.86
C ARG A 598 22.29 63.02 17.24
N GLU A 599 23.27 62.12 17.38
CA GLU A 599 24.15 61.44 16.42
C GLU A 599 24.76 60.11 16.94
N LYS A 600 25.19 59.22 16.02
CA LYS A 600 26.31 58.23 16.11
C LYS A 600 26.40 57.17 17.25
N ARG A 601 26.26 55.92 16.80
CA ARG A 601 27.29 54.83 16.78
C ARG A 601 28.16 54.53 18.02
N LEU A 602 28.20 53.22 18.34
CA LEU A 602 29.29 52.47 19.03
C LEU A 602 29.45 52.80 20.53
N SER A 603 29.72 51.85 21.43
CA SER A 603 29.89 50.39 21.32
C SER A 603 29.86 49.72 22.72
N ASP A 604 29.65 48.40 22.70
CA ASP A 604 30.25 47.41 23.61
C ASP A 604 29.66 47.07 25.01
N ARG A 605 29.63 45.74 25.21
CA ARG A 605 29.88 44.96 26.45
C ARG A 605 28.84 44.95 27.59
N SER A 606 28.03 43.88 27.51
CA SER A 606 28.00 42.73 28.44
C SER A 606 27.47 42.87 29.88
N SER A 607 26.76 41.81 30.30
CA SER A 607 26.45 41.43 31.70
C SER A 607 25.38 42.31 32.39
N GLN A 608 24.61 41.85 33.38
CA GLN A 608 24.41 40.50 33.93
C GLN A 608 23.07 40.43 34.70
N LYS A 609 22.51 39.22 34.85
CA LYS A 609 21.75 38.71 36.01
C LYS A 609 20.55 39.49 36.62
N GLU A 610 19.43 38.75 36.60
CA GLU A 610 18.60 38.36 37.76
C GLU A 610 17.48 39.25 38.31
N ASN A 611 16.51 38.51 38.88
CA ASN A 611 15.41 38.91 39.76
C ASN A 611 14.19 39.57 39.07
N LEU A 612 12.94 39.27 39.44
CA LEU A 612 12.45 38.30 40.43
C LEU A 612 11.10 37.71 40.00
N ALA A 613 10.75 36.62 40.66
CA ALA A 613 9.46 35.95 40.74
C ALA A 613 8.24 36.87 40.93
N ASP A 614 7.09 36.42 40.39
CA ASP A 614 5.86 36.05 41.12
C ASP A 614 4.68 36.03 40.14
N LEU A 615 3.66 35.17 40.20
CA LEU A 615 3.42 33.85 40.77
C LEU A 615 1.98 33.51 40.32
N ALA A 616 1.69 32.23 40.05
CA ALA A 616 0.33 31.64 40.07
C ALA A 616 -0.71 31.99 38.95
N VAL A 617 -1.59 31.07 38.53
CA VAL A 617 -1.63 29.59 38.68
C VAL A 617 -2.68 28.98 37.72
N ASN A 618 -2.41 27.74 37.24
CA ASN A 618 -3.31 26.58 37.02
C ASN A 618 -2.85 25.81 35.75
N THR A 619 -2.06 24.73 35.84
CA THR A 619 -2.34 23.32 36.25
C THR A 619 -2.83 22.38 35.15
N SER A 620 -2.17 21.21 35.15
CA SER A 620 -2.63 19.86 34.77
C SER A 620 -2.46 19.36 33.33
N GLU A 621 -1.23 18.98 32.97
CA GLU A 621 -0.95 17.74 32.20
C GLU A 621 0.31 17.06 32.79
N THR A 622 0.10 16.19 33.78
CA THR A 622 1.16 15.42 34.45
C THR A 622 0.88 13.94 34.21
N GLU A 623 1.68 13.25 33.38
CA GLU A 623 1.88 11.78 33.49
C GLU A 623 2.91 11.17 32.50
N LEU A 624 3.46 11.91 31.51
CA LEU A 624 4.39 11.33 30.51
C LEU A 624 5.90 11.56 30.75
N LEU A 625 6.32 12.00 31.95
CA LEU A 625 7.70 12.42 32.26
C LEU A 625 8.45 11.52 33.27
N SER A 626 7.93 10.34 33.62
CA SER A 626 8.55 9.42 34.59
C SER A 626 9.85 8.77 34.10
N ASP A 627 9.97 8.52 32.80
CA ASP A 627 10.94 7.54 32.29
C ASP A 627 12.36 8.10 32.07
N ILE A 628 12.58 9.40 32.33
CA ILE A 628 13.86 10.08 32.03
C ILE A 628 14.85 10.03 33.22
N PHE A 629 14.39 9.78 34.45
CA PHE A 629 15.20 9.98 35.68
C PHE A 629 15.28 8.80 36.66
N GLY A 630 14.74 7.62 36.35
CA GLY A 630 15.01 6.39 37.11
C GLY A 630 14.54 6.38 38.58
N LEU A 631 13.39 7.00 38.85
CA LEU A 631 12.72 6.98 40.16
C LEU A 631 11.33 6.37 40.01
N ASP A 632 10.97 5.45 40.91
CA ASP A 632 9.72 4.69 40.81
C ASP A 632 8.68 5.13 41.85
N LEU A 633 7.40 5.11 41.48
CA LEU A 633 6.28 5.68 42.24
C LEU A 633 5.24 4.60 42.58
N ARG A 634 5.23 4.14 43.84
CA ARG A 634 4.25 3.16 44.33
C ARG A 634 3.21 3.78 45.28
N ARG A 635 1.98 3.31 45.17
CA ARG A 635 0.82 3.75 45.96
C ARG A 635 0.39 2.65 46.93
N GLU A 636 0.53 2.90 48.23
CA GLU A 636 -0.04 2.07 49.30
C GLU A 636 -0.79 2.97 50.29
N GLY A 637 -1.92 2.48 50.84
CA GLY A 637 -2.64 3.18 51.92
C GLY A 637 -3.19 4.58 51.58
N GLY A 638 -3.24 4.97 50.31
CA GLY A 638 -3.73 6.28 49.88
C GLY A 638 -2.69 7.41 49.84
N GLN A 639 -1.42 7.14 50.14
CA GLN A 639 -0.31 8.07 49.91
C GLN A 639 0.68 7.50 48.88
N TYR A 640 1.33 8.40 48.14
CA TYR A 640 2.38 8.06 47.18
C TYR A 640 3.74 8.32 47.82
N LYS A 641 4.69 7.39 47.66
CA LYS A 641 6.05 7.52 48.18
C LYS A 641 7.04 7.33 47.02
N ILE A 642 7.98 8.27 46.90
CA ILE A 642 9.06 8.22 45.90
C ILE A 642 10.28 7.57 46.55
N THR A 643 10.90 6.62 45.84
CA THR A 643 12.16 5.99 46.26
C THR A 643 13.13 5.87 45.09
N PRO A 644 14.43 6.23 45.26
CA PRO A 644 15.45 5.93 44.28
C PRO A 644 15.75 4.42 44.26
N HIS A 645 16.18 3.93 43.10
CA HIS A 645 16.30 2.49 42.82
C HIS A 645 17.35 1.73 43.66
N ASN A 646 18.22 2.44 44.40
CA ASN A 646 19.27 1.87 45.25
C ASN A 646 19.40 2.69 46.56
N PRO A 647 19.19 2.10 47.76
CA PRO A 647 18.90 2.87 48.98
C PRO A 647 20.10 3.51 49.71
N ASN A 648 21.34 3.32 49.25
CA ASN A 648 22.55 3.72 50.00
C ASN A 648 23.49 4.73 49.30
N ALA A 649 23.08 5.35 48.19
CA ALA A 649 23.87 6.39 47.52
C ALA A 649 23.39 7.81 47.90
N SER A 650 24.32 8.69 48.30
CA SER A 650 24.00 10.08 48.63
C SER A 650 24.07 10.99 47.39
N ILE A 651 23.11 11.91 47.28
CA ILE A 651 22.90 12.78 46.10
C ILE A 651 24.06 13.76 45.85
N THR A 652 24.97 13.94 46.81
CA THR A 652 25.95 15.04 46.83
C THR A 652 27.24 14.82 46.01
N GLU A 653 27.55 13.60 45.54
CA GLU A 653 28.80 13.33 44.79
C GLU A 653 28.71 13.51 43.27
N LEU A 654 27.52 13.56 42.69
CA LEU A 654 27.34 13.61 41.22
C LEU A 654 27.47 15.00 40.57
N LEU A 655 27.68 16.07 41.35
CA LEU A 655 27.52 17.46 40.87
C LEU A 655 28.78 18.35 40.89
N ASN A 656 29.98 17.83 41.21
CA ASN A 656 31.18 18.67 41.38
C ASN A 656 32.48 18.12 40.72
N SER A 657 32.73 18.43 39.44
CA SER A 657 34.08 18.85 38.94
C SER A 657 34.07 19.26 37.44
N PRO A 658 35.06 20.06 36.95
CA PRO A 658 34.90 20.91 35.75
C PRO A 658 35.86 20.64 34.56
N VAL A 659 35.66 21.39 33.47
CA VAL A 659 36.36 21.32 32.15
C VAL A 659 37.36 22.47 31.95
N PRO A 660 38.52 22.25 31.29
CA PRO A 660 38.96 23.06 30.12
C PRO A 660 39.66 22.21 29.02
N SER A 661 39.37 22.28 27.71
CA SER A 661 39.43 23.39 26.72
C SER A 661 40.83 23.76 26.18
N THR A 662 41.02 23.66 24.84
CA THR A 662 41.93 24.40 23.89
C THR A 662 42.09 23.53 22.60
N ALA A 663 42.21 23.96 21.34
CA ALA A 663 41.79 25.08 20.48
C ALA A 663 42.34 24.78 19.05
N LEU A 664 41.70 25.35 18.02
CA LEU A 664 42.01 25.29 16.55
C LEU A 664 43.28 26.10 16.16
N PRO A 665 43.89 26.05 14.93
CA PRO A 665 43.27 26.28 13.59
C PRO A 665 43.93 25.50 12.39
N THR A 666 43.66 25.68 11.08
CA THR A 666 42.99 26.75 10.29
C THR A 666 42.46 26.21 8.93
N ASP A 667 41.62 27.01 8.24
CA ASP A 667 41.01 26.83 6.91
C ASP A 667 41.91 26.42 5.72
N SER A 668 41.31 25.76 4.71
CA SER A 668 41.04 26.40 3.39
C SER A 668 40.22 25.50 2.44
N GLN A 669 39.46 26.16 1.54
CA GLN A 669 38.61 25.56 0.50
C GLN A 669 39.43 25.26 -0.82
N PRO A 670 38.84 25.19 -2.04
CA PRO A 670 38.33 23.94 -2.64
C PRO A 670 38.79 23.70 -4.10
N GLU A 671 39.05 22.47 -4.54
CA GLU A 671 39.24 22.22 -5.99
C GLU A 671 38.48 21.01 -6.58
N LEU A 672 37.84 21.33 -7.72
CA LEU A 672 37.60 20.59 -8.96
C LEU A 672 37.89 19.06 -9.01
N ARG A 673 36.98 18.27 -9.62
CA ARG A 673 37.15 17.63 -10.95
C ARG A 673 38.51 16.92 -11.14
N GLN A 674 38.61 15.64 -11.52
CA GLN A 674 38.00 15.05 -12.73
C GLN A 674 38.32 13.52 -12.72
N ARG A 675 37.37 12.63 -13.09
CA ARG A 675 37.65 11.19 -13.36
C ARG A 675 38.65 11.12 -14.54
N HIS A 676 39.36 10.00 -14.73
CA HIS A 676 39.74 9.65 -16.10
C HIS A 676 39.64 8.18 -16.49
N GLN A 677 38.96 8.05 -17.62
CA GLN A 677 38.26 6.95 -18.26
C GLN A 677 39.19 5.83 -18.75
N SER A 678 39.02 4.58 -18.30
CA SER A 678 39.38 3.40 -19.10
C SER A 678 38.56 2.11 -18.86
N LYS A 679 37.73 1.78 -19.88
CA LYS A 679 37.40 0.44 -20.34
C LYS A 679 38.73 -0.09 -20.92
N MET A 680 38.88 -1.38 -21.13
CA MET A 680 38.41 -2.01 -22.36
C MET A 680 38.22 -3.51 -22.08
N CYS A 681 37.07 -4.05 -22.47
CA CYS A 681 36.91 -4.73 -23.75
C CYS A 681 37.83 -5.97 -23.77
N SER A 682 37.31 -7.13 -23.35
CA SER A 682 36.59 -8.02 -24.26
C SER A 682 37.50 -8.51 -25.40
N GLN A 683 37.98 -9.74 -25.26
CA GLN A 683 38.27 -10.59 -26.41
C GLN A 683 37.41 -11.84 -26.36
N LYS A 684 36.56 -11.95 -27.36
CA LYS A 684 36.10 -13.22 -27.92
C LYS A 684 37.28 -13.91 -28.64
N GLU A 685 37.00 -15.12 -29.12
CA GLU A 685 37.68 -15.90 -30.18
C GLU A 685 38.44 -17.14 -29.68
N ALA A 686 38.31 -18.32 -30.30
CA ALA A 686 37.42 -18.70 -31.40
C ALA A 686 37.07 -20.20 -31.41
N VAL A 687 35.86 -20.52 -31.90
CA VAL A 687 35.49 -21.83 -32.43
C VAL A 687 36.02 -21.93 -33.88
N PRO A 688 36.53 -23.09 -34.31
CA PRO A 688 35.98 -23.70 -35.53
C PRO A 688 35.89 -25.24 -35.38
N LYS A 689 34.92 -25.98 -35.94
CA LYS A 689 34.26 -25.88 -37.25
C LYS A 689 32.80 -26.40 -37.14
N ALA A 690 31.78 -25.65 -37.60
CA ALA A 690 31.29 -25.52 -38.99
C ALA A 690 30.27 -26.65 -39.38
N GLU A 691 29.19 -26.43 -40.14
CA GLU A 691 28.67 -25.21 -40.83
C GLU A 691 27.27 -25.45 -41.47
N SER A 692 26.52 -24.38 -41.81
CA SER A 692 25.56 -24.29 -42.95
C SER A 692 24.24 -25.13 -42.95
N GLU A 693 23.12 -24.85 -43.68
CA GLU A 693 22.41 -23.66 -44.26
C GLU A 693 21.00 -24.18 -44.82
N PRO A 694 20.29 -23.62 -45.83
CA PRO A 694 19.29 -22.53 -45.66
C PRO A 694 17.91 -22.73 -46.40
N GLU A 695 17.30 -21.61 -46.83
CA GLU A 695 15.94 -21.21 -47.28
C GLU A 695 15.21 -21.89 -48.48
N LYS A 696 13.97 -21.40 -48.77
CA LYS A 696 13.04 -21.76 -49.88
C LYS A 696 13.15 -20.81 -51.10
N LEU A 697 12.82 -21.28 -52.33
CA LEU A 697 12.48 -20.42 -53.48
C LEU A 697 11.59 -21.09 -54.57
N SER A 698 10.80 -20.25 -55.27
CA SER A 698 10.30 -20.34 -56.67
C SER A 698 9.05 -21.14 -57.06
N GLU A 699 8.37 -20.62 -58.09
CA GLU A 699 7.01 -20.92 -58.59
C GLU A 699 7.01 -21.69 -59.92
N GLN A 700 5.90 -22.38 -60.25
CA GLN A 700 5.26 -22.37 -61.58
C GLN A 700 3.81 -22.93 -61.53
N ARG A 701 2.94 -22.48 -62.45
CA ARG A 701 1.51 -22.87 -62.64
C ARG A 701 1.41 -24.03 -63.69
N PRO A 702 0.26 -24.72 -63.97
CA PRO A 702 -1.14 -24.38 -63.68
C PRO A 702 -2.03 -25.56 -63.17
N VAL A 703 -3.35 -25.44 -63.34
CA VAL A 703 -4.48 -26.22 -62.76
C VAL A 703 -4.71 -27.58 -63.45
N GLU A 704 -4.98 -28.65 -62.67
CA GLU A 704 -6.11 -29.62 -62.80
C GLU A 704 -6.02 -30.75 -61.73
N GLU A 705 -7.16 -31.34 -61.31
CA GLU A 705 -7.25 -32.48 -60.35
C GLU A 705 -6.75 -33.81 -60.98
N PRO A 706 -6.21 -34.80 -60.23
CA PRO A 706 -7.03 -35.80 -59.49
C PRO A 706 -6.27 -36.60 -58.38
N ASP A 707 -5.70 -35.95 -57.37
CA ASP A 707 -4.45 -36.45 -56.77
C ASP A 707 -4.46 -37.42 -55.57
N LYS A 708 -3.36 -38.20 -55.46
CA LYS A 708 -3.24 -39.48 -54.73
C LYS A 708 -2.40 -39.44 -53.44
N GLN A 709 -2.56 -40.51 -52.65
CA GLN A 709 -1.68 -40.99 -51.55
C GLN A 709 -0.26 -41.42 -52.07
N PRO A 710 0.71 -41.98 -51.28
CA PRO A 710 0.93 -42.08 -49.80
C PRO A 710 2.41 -41.87 -49.28
N LYS A 711 2.61 -41.92 -47.95
CA LYS A 711 3.73 -42.51 -47.13
C LYS A 711 5.26 -42.22 -47.33
N SER A 712 5.88 -41.77 -46.22
CA SER A 712 7.13 -42.23 -45.51
C SER A 712 8.60 -41.97 -45.97
N GLU A 713 9.33 -41.30 -45.05
CA GLU A 713 10.73 -41.50 -44.55
C GLU A 713 12.04 -40.97 -45.23
N LYS A 714 12.81 -40.22 -44.39
CA LYS A 714 14.29 -40.20 -44.12
C LYS A 714 15.33 -39.36 -44.94
N MET A 715 15.89 -38.38 -44.18
CA MET A 715 17.31 -37.93 -44.03
C MET A 715 18.03 -37.01 -45.08
N LYS A 716 18.97 -36.16 -44.57
CA LYS A 716 19.65 -34.99 -45.24
C LYS A 716 21.15 -35.28 -45.57
N PRO A 717 21.92 -34.50 -46.40
CA PRO A 717 22.59 -33.25 -45.95
C PRO A 717 22.97 -32.11 -46.99
N LYS A 718 23.39 -30.97 -46.41
CA LYS A 718 23.93 -29.60 -46.79
C LYS A 718 24.78 -29.31 -48.08
N VAL A 719 24.86 -28.02 -48.50
CA VAL A 719 26.10 -27.14 -48.66
C VAL A 719 25.82 -25.66 -49.13
N ARG A 720 26.40 -24.66 -48.40
CA ARG A 720 26.92 -23.26 -48.66
C ARG A 720 26.38 -22.18 -49.67
N ARG A 721 26.16 -20.96 -49.09
CA ARG A 721 26.61 -19.56 -49.38
C ARG A 721 25.91 -18.57 -50.37
N HIS A 722 25.37 -17.48 -49.77
CA HIS A 722 25.24 -16.03 -50.20
C HIS A 722 24.60 -15.66 -51.57
N HIS A 723 23.82 -14.58 -51.77
CA HIS A 723 23.64 -13.31 -51.02
C HIS A 723 22.26 -12.64 -51.34
N ASN A 724 21.84 -11.66 -50.52
CA ASN A 724 20.88 -10.54 -50.78
C ASN A 724 19.35 -10.64 -50.48
N SER A 725 18.97 -9.97 -49.38
CA SER A 725 18.00 -8.85 -49.34
C SER A 725 16.51 -9.09 -49.67
N LYS A 726 15.67 -9.05 -48.62
CA LYS A 726 14.32 -8.45 -48.65
C LYS A 726 13.95 -7.80 -47.31
N SER A 727 13.02 -6.86 -47.36
CA SER A 727 12.69 -5.88 -46.32
C SER A 727 11.62 -6.35 -45.32
N ASP A 728 11.79 -5.98 -44.05
CA ASP A 728 10.80 -6.16 -42.97
C ASP A 728 9.65 -5.13 -43.00
N GLU A 729 8.48 -5.54 -42.51
CA GLU A 729 7.32 -4.69 -42.17
C GLU A 729 7.40 -4.16 -40.72
N PRO A 730 6.72 -3.04 -40.37
CA PRO A 730 7.00 -2.29 -39.14
C PRO A 730 6.23 -2.74 -37.87
N ASP A 731 5.26 -3.64 -37.96
CA ASP A 731 4.21 -3.81 -36.94
C ASP A 731 4.65 -4.41 -35.59
N LEU A 732 5.84 -5.03 -35.50
CA LEU A 732 6.29 -5.60 -34.23
C LEU A 732 6.75 -4.54 -33.22
N GLN A 733 7.23 -3.38 -33.69
CA GLN A 733 7.92 -2.38 -32.87
C GLN A 733 6.97 -1.44 -32.11
N GLU A 734 5.80 -1.10 -32.69
CA GLU A 734 4.80 -0.26 -32.02
C GLU A 734 4.25 -0.92 -30.74
N SER A 735 4.07 -2.25 -30.76
CA SER A 735 3.55 -2.99 -29.61
C SER A 735 4.44 -2.91 -28.36
N VAL A 736 5.76 -2.80 -28.54
CA VAL A 736 6.74 -2.67 -27.45
C VAL A 736 6.77 -1.23 -26.93
N PHE A 737 6.67 -0.24 -27.82
CA PHE A 737 6.62 1.18 -27.45
C PHE A 737 5.34 1.51 -26.66
N LEU A 738 4.17 1.03 -27.11
CA LEU A 738 2.90 1.19 -26.39
C LEU A 738 2.93 0.52 -25.01
N LYS A 739 3.51 -0.69 -24.89
CA LYS A 739 3.71 -1.34 -23.58
C LYS A 739 4.62 -0.52 -22.66
N LYS A 740 5.72 0.05 -23.16
CA LYS A 740 6.58 0.96 -22.39
C LYS A 740 5.85 2.23 -21.95
N ILE A 741 5.00 2.82 -22.80
CA ILE A 741 4.14 3.97 -22.43
C ILE A 741 3.16 3.60 -21.31
N ILE A 742 2.48 2.45 -21.40
CA ILE A 742 1.53 1.99 -20.37
C ILE A 742 2.23 1.76 -19.03
N ILE A 743 3.43 1.19 -19.03
CA ILE A 743 4.27 1.02 -17.83
C ILE A 743 4.65 2.39 -17.24
N TYR A 744 5.11 3.33 -18.08
CA TYR A 744 5.46 4.68 -17.64
C TYR A 744 4.24 5.44 -17.07
N GLN A 745 3.08 5.34 -17.73
CA GLN A 745 1.82 5.90 -17.26
C GLN A 745 1.46 5.34 -15.88
N ARG A 746 1.59 4.02 -15.67
CA ARG A 746 1.33 3.40 -14.36
C ARG A 746 2.33 3.84 -13.28
N LYS A 747 3.62 3.95 -13.60
CA LYS A 747 4.64 4.52 -12.69
C LYS A 747 4.27 5.95 -12.26
N LEU A 748 3.90 6.81 -13.21
CA LEU A 748 3.49 8.20 -12.96
C LEU A 748 2.22 8.26 -12.10
N LEU A 749 1.26 7.38 -12.36
CA LEU A 749 0.00 7.29 -11.63
C LEU A 749 0.21 6.88 -10.16
N ASN A 750 1.07 5.88 -9.93
CA ASN A 750 1.47 5.46 -8.59
C ASN A 750 2.21 6.57 -7.83
N TYR A 751 3.05 7.37 -8.51
CA TYR A 751 3.72 8.52 -7.91
C TYR A 751 2.72 9.58 -7.42
N PHE A 752 1.71 9.93 -8.22
CA PHE A 752 0.65 10.86 -7.82
C PHE A 752 -0.18 10.33 -6.64
N ALA A 753 -0.49 9.02 -6.62
CA ALA A 753 -1.19 8.39 -5.49
C ALA A 753 -0.34 8.42 -4.21
N ARG A 754 0.95 8.07 -4.28
CA ARG A 754 1.86 8.04 -3.11
C ARG A 754 2.05 9.42 -2.47
N ASN A 755 2.11 10.47 -3.29
CA ASN A 755 2.39 11.83 -2.84
C ASN A 755 1.12 12.70 -2.68
N PHE A 756 -0.09 12.11 -2.70
CA PHE A 756 -1.36 12.83 -2.71
C PHE A 756 -1.48 13.94 -1.65
N TYR A 757 -1.19 13.64 -0.38
CA TYR A 757 -1.26 14.63 0.70
C TYR A 757 -0.20 15.74 0.57
N ASN A 758 1.00 15.43 0.07
CA ASN A 758 2.04 16.43 -0.19
C ASN A 758 1.62 17.38 -1.32
N MET A 759 0.98 16.86 -2.38
CA MET A 759 0.45 17.66 -3.48
C MET A 759 -0.70 18.58 -3.03
N ARG A 760 -1.56 18.14 -2.10
CA ARG A 760 -2.60 18.99 -1.50
C ARG A 760 -2.00 20.11 -0.64
N MET A 761 -1.01 19.82 0.20
CA MET A 761 -0.32 20.84 0.99
C MET A 761 0.41 21.85 0.09
N LEU A 762 1.02 21.40 -1.01
CA LEU A 762 1.63 22.28 -2.00
C LEU A 762 0.59 23.16 -2.73
N ALA A 763 -0.58 22.61 -3.08
CA ALA A 763 -1.68 23.38 -3.67
C ALA A 763 -2.11 24.52 -2.74
N LEU A 764 -2.26 24.21 -1.44
CA LEU A 764 -2.62 25.19 -0.40
C LEU A 764 -1.55 26.28 -0.25
N PHE A 765 -0.26 25.93 -0.20
CA PHE A 765 0.83 26.91 -0.14
C PHE A 765 0.86 27.83 -1.36
N VAL A 766 0.64 27.29 -2.56
CA VAL A 766 0.51 28.08 -3.79
C VAL A 766 -0.73 28.99 -3.76
N ALA A 767 -1.85 28.54 -3.19
CA ALA A 767 -3.03 29.39 -3.00
C ALA A 767 -2.73 30.60 -2.09
N PHE A 768 -2.00 30.41 -0.98
CA PHE A 768 -1.54 31.52 -0.15
C PHE A 768 -0.67 32.51 -0.95
N ALA A 769 0.31 32.03 -1.72
CA ALA A 769 1.19 32.90 -2.52
C ALA A 769 0.41 33.71 -3.59
N ILE A 770 -0.57 33.10 -4.26
CA ILE A 770 -1.44 33.80 -5.21
C ILE A 770 -2.27 34.87 -4.50
N ASN A 771 -2.87 34.54 -3.35
CA ASN A 771 -3.72 35.48 -2.61
C ASN A 771 -2.94 36.62 -1.95
N PHE A 772 -1.69 36.39 -1.55
CA PHE A 772 -0.79 37.46 -1.10
C PHE A 772 -0.53 38.46 -2.24
N ILE A 773 -0.28 37.99 -3.47
CA ILE A 773 -0.10 38.87 -4.63
C ILE A 773 -1.42 39.59 -5.01
N LEU A 774 -2.58 38.95 -4.79
CA LEU A 774 -3.89 39.55 -5.06
C LEU A 774 -4.19 40.78 -4.19
N LEU A 775 -3.54 40.96 -3.03
CA LEU A 775 -3.70 42.15 -2.18
C LEU A 775 -3.17 43.44 -2.84
N PHE A 776 -2.27 43.34 -3.82
CA PHE A 776 -1.68 44.49 -4.52
C PHE A 776 -2.50 44.97 -5.74
N TYR A 777 -3.74 44.51 -5.91
CA TYR A 777 -4.64 45.02 -6.94
C TYR A 777 -5.27 46.35 -6.54
N LYS A 778 -5.07 47.37 -7.37
CA LYS A 778 -5.69 48.68 -7.22
C LYS A 778 -6.70 48.95 -8.34
N VAL A 779 -7.80 49.58 -7.97
CA VAL A 779 -8.82 50.06 -8.91
C VAL A 779 -8.31 51.34 -9.56
N SER A 780 -8.23 51.36 -10.90
CA SER A 780 -7.88 52.55 -11.67
C SER A 780 -8.96 52.86 -12.73
N THR A 781 -9.50 54.08 -12.66
CA THR A 781 -10.48 54.62 -13.61
C THR A 781 -9.80 55.60 -14.56
N CYS A 782 -9.53 55.18 -15.80
CA CYS A 782 -9.00 56.09 -16.82
C CYS A 782 -10.13 56.87 -17.51
N SER A 783 -10.32 58.14 -17.15
CA SER A 783 -10.99 59.13 -17.99
C SER A 783 -9.97 59.74 -18.96
N SER A 784 -10.12 59.49 -20.26
CA SER A 784 -9.22 60.05 -21.28
C SER A 784 -9.67 61.45 -21.70
N LEU A 785 -9.04 62.48 -21.13
CA LEU A 785 -8.93 63.79 -21.78
C LEU A 785 -7.60 63.83 -22.54
N VAL A 786 -7.65 64.28 -23.79
CA VAL A 786 -6.49 64.38 -24.68
C VAL A 786 -6.10 65.85 -24.78
N GLU A 787 -4.91 66.21 -24.32
CA GLU A 787 -4.20 67.38 -24.83
C GLU A 787 -3.15 66.92 -25.84
N GLU A 788 -3.09 67.61 -26.98
CA GLU A 788 -2.22 67.27 -28.10
C GLU A 788 -0.78 67.74 -27.86
N SER A 789 0.19 66.84 -28.08
CA SER A 789 1.53 67.22 -28.52
C SER A 789 2.15 66.09 -29.35
N GLU A 790 2.52 66.41 -30.59
CA GLU A 790 3.00 65.43 -31.57
C GLU A 790 4.44 64.96 -31.28
N ALA A 791 4.65 63.65 -31.23
CA ALA A 791 5.93 63.01 -31.56
C ALA A 791 5.73 61.54 -31.97
N VAL A 792 6.57 61.05 -32.88
CA VAL A 792 6.27 59.92 -33.76
C VAL A 792 7.15 58.69 -33.47
N HIS A 793 6.52 57.49 -33.47
CA HIS A 793 7.11 56.14 -33.38
C HIS A 793 7.79 55.78 -32.03
N THR A 794 7.78 54.55 -31.49
CA THR A 794 7.38 53.21 -32.01
C THR A 794 7.10 52.25 -30.86
N SER A 795 6.03 51.45 -30.90
CA SER A 795 5.99 50.01 -30.54
C SER A 795 4.55 49.50 -30.35
N ARG A 796 4.19 48.42 -31.03
CA ARG A 796 2.96 47.65 -30.74
C ARG A 796 3.29 46.60 -29.66
N GLN A 797 3.03 46.92 -28.40
CA GLN A 797 2.89 45.90 -27.35
C GLN A 797 1.40 45.59 -27.14
N THR A 798 1.04 44.32 -27.30
CA THR A 798 -0.30 43.81 -26.99
C THR A 798 -0.48 43.69 -25.47
N ALA A 799 -0.79 44.80 -24.81
CA ALA A 799 -1.22 44.81 -23.42
C ALA A 799 -2.63 44.20 -23.30
N ARG A 800 -2.68 42.90 -23.02
CA ARG A 800 -3.94 42.16 -22.81
C ARG A 800 -4.42 42.34 -21.35
N GLY A 801 -4.88 43.54 -21.02
CA GLY A 801 -5.65 43.80 -19.81
C GLY A 801 -7.04 43.16 -19.92
N VAL A 802 -7.60 42.69 -18.80
CA VAL A 802 -8.95 42.14 -18.76
C VAL A 802 -9.95 43.27 -18.94
N GLN A 803 -10.68 43.27 -20.05
CA GLN A 803 -11.78 44.19 -20.31
C GLN A 803 -13.08 43.57 -19.78
N TRP A 804 -13.73 44.27 -18.85
CA TRP A 804 -15.09 43.98 -18.42
C TRP A 804 -16.06 44.95 -19.11
N ASP A 805 -16.96 44.41 -19.92
CA ASP A 805 -18.17 45.12 -20.36
C ASP A 805 -19.33 44.68 -19.42
N PRO A 806 -19.98 45.62 -18.70
CA PRO A 806 -21.08 45.27 -17.80
C PRO A 806 -22.39 45.06 -18.57
N LEU A 807 -22.72 43.80 -18.87
CA LEU A 807 -24.01 43.44 -19.47
C LEU A 807 -24.58 42.13 -18.92
N VAL A 808 -25.18 42.16 -17.72
CA VAL A 808 -26.44 41.44 -17.38
C VAL A 808 -27.16 42.16 -16.21
N GLY A 809 -28.32 42.75 -16.51
CA GLY A 809 -29.53 42.65 -15.68
C GLY A 809 -29.60 43.30 -14.29
N VAL A 810 -29.99 44.58 -14.23
CA VAL A 810 -31.15 45.02 -13.43
C VAL A 810 -31.97 45.98 -14.30
N THR A 811 -33.28 45.72 -14.42
CA THR A 811 -34.22 46.65 -15.08
C THR A 811 -34.88 47.49 -14.01
N GLU A 812 -34.54 48.77 -13.89
CA GLU A 812 -35.34 49.69 -13.10
C GLU A 812 -35.38 51.09 -13.70
N VAL A 813 -36.55 51.73 -13.55
CA VAL A 813 -36.94 52.92 -14.31
C VAL A 813 -36.56 54.17 -13.54
N LYS A 814 -35.67 55.00 -14.10
CA LYS A 814 -35.65 56.44 -13.77
C LYS A 814 -35.88 57.27 -15.04
N LYS A 815 -36.90 58.13 -14.94
CA LYS A 815 -37.48 58.91 -16.03
C LYS A 815 -37.33 60.39 -15.69
N GLY A 816 -36.58 61.12 -16.52
CA GLY A 816 -36.59 62.59 -16.57
C GLY A 816 -35.63 63.31 -15.62
N MET A 817 -34.54 63.83 -16.17
CA MET A 817 -34.47 65.27 -16.49
C MET A 817 -33.58 65.44 -17.72
N SER A 818 -33.97 66.34 -18.63
CA SER A 818 -33.17 66.70 -19.79
C SER A 818 -32.30 67.90 -19.46
N ASP A 819 -31.01 67.84 -19.79
CA ASP A 819 -30.18 69.02 -19.95
C ASP A 819 -29.55 69.02 -21.35
N GLU A 820 -29.43 70.22 -21.94
CA GLU A 820 -29.25 70.38 -23.39
C GLU A 820 -27.78 70.28 -23.82
N THR A 821 -27.27 69.07 -24.02
CA THR A 821 -26.20 68.80 -25.03
C THR A 821 -26.04 67.30 -25.26
N GLY A 822 -26.14 66.87 -26.52
CA GLY A 822 -26.16 65.45 -26.86
C GLY A 822 -24.76 64.83 -26.99
N GLU A 823 -24.18 64.35 -25.89
CA GLU A 823 -23.14 63.31 -25.92
C GLU A 823 -23.57 62.07 -25.11
N PRO A 824 -23.35 60.84 -25.64
CA PRO A 824 -23.55 59.63 -24.85
C PRO A 824 -22.39 59.42 -23.87
N LEU A 825 -22.69 59.42 -22.57
CA LEU A 825 -21.76 58.97 -21.52
C LEU A 825 -21.22 57.57 -21.84
N LYS A 826 -19.94 57.48 -22.18
CA LYS A 826 -19.25 56.21 -22.41
C LYS A 826 -19.13 55.43 -21.09
N PRO A 827 -19.26 54.08 -21.11
CA PRO A 827 -19.11 53.28 -19.90
C PRO A 827 -17.68 53.43 -19.35
N VAL A 828 -17.58 53.74 -18.06
CA VAL A 828 -16.30 53.81 -17.34
C VAL A 828 -15.73 52.40 -17.23
N THR A 829 -14.76 52.06 -18.09
CA THR A 829 -14.07 50.77 -17.97
C THR A 829 -13.11 50.80 -16.78
N VAL A 830 -13.51 50.15 -15.69
CA VAL A 830 -12.68 49.97 -14.50
C VAL A 830 -11.57 48.96 -14.83
N ARG A 831 -10.31 49.36 -14.70
CA ARG A 831 -9.17 48.46 -14.88
C ARG A 831 -8.49 48.21 -13.55
N PHE A 832 -8.37 46.94 -13.19
CA PHE A 832 -7.56 46.49 -12.07
C PHE A 832 -6.09 46.47 -12.49
N VAL A 833 -5.27 47.31 -11.86
CA VAL A 833 -3.85 47.43 -12.13
C VAL A 833 -3.09 46.94 -10.90
N LEU A 834 -2.04 46.14 -11.12
CA LEU A 834 -1.16 45.66 -10.06
C LEU A 834 -0.12 46.76 -9.78
N GLU A 835 -0.14 47.35 -8.58
CA GLU A 835 0.68 48.54 -8.27
C GLU A 835 1.99 48.14 -7.59
N GLU A 836 3.00 47.76 -8.37
CA GLU A 836 4.37 47.65 -7.87
C GLU A 836 5.43 47.89 -8.98
N SER A 837 6.51 48.59 -8.63
CA SER A 837 7.58 48.99 -9.57
C SER A 837 8.50 47.85 -10.03
N SER A 838 8.26 46.63 -9.53
CA SER A 838 9.17 45.50 -9.59
C SER A 838 9.07 44.66 -10.88
N GLY A 839 7.97 44.79 -11.63
CA GLY A 839 7.77 44.19 -12.97
C GLY A 839 7.67 42.66 -13.03
N TYR A 840 8.06 41.93 -11.99
CA TYR A 840 8.01 40.46 -11.95
C TYR A 840 6.65 39.90 -11.51
N MET A 841 5.86 40.70 -10.78
CA MET A 841 4.63 40.25 -10.11
C MET A 841 3.53 39.79 -11.08
N GLU A 842 3.27 40.50 -12.18
CA GLU A 842 2.24 40.10 -13.16
C GLU A 842 2.60 38.77 -13.88
N PRO A 843 3.81 38.59 -14.44
CA PRO A 843 4.23 37.28 -14.95
C PRO A 843 4.19 36.17 -13.88
N MET A 844 4.61 36.47 -12.65
CA MET A 844 4.64 35.50 -11.55
C MET A 844 3.23 35.02 -11.18
N LEU A 845 2.26 35.94 -11.05
CA LEU A 845 0.86 35.60 -10.79
C LEU A 845 0.29 34.65 -11.85
N ARG A 846 0.57 34.92 -13.14
CA ARG A 846 0.13 34.05 -14.25
C ARG A 846 0.78 32.66 -14.20
N ILE A 847 2.07 32.59 -13.87
CA ILE A 847 2.80 31.31 -13.70
C ILE A 847 2.22 30.52 -12.52
N LEU A 848 1.99 31.16 -11.38
CA LEU A 848 1.40 30.54 -10.19
C LEU A 848 -0.03 30.07 -10.44
N ALA A 849 -0.87 30.84 -11.12
CA ALA A 849 -2.24 30.47 -11.47
C ALA A 849 -2.30 29.20 -12.35
N VAL A 850 -1.45 29.12 -13.39
CA VAL A 850 -1.31 27.92 -14.23
C VAL A 850 -0.80 26.75 -13.40
N LEU A 851 0.23 26.96 -12.57
CA LEU A 851 0.79 25.93 -11.70
C LEU A 851 -0.24 25.37 -10.71
N HIS A 852 -1.00 26.23 -10.03
CA HIS A 852 -2.03 25.85 -9.07
C HIS A 852 -3.11 24.97 -9.73
N THR A 853 -3.49 25.30 -10.97
CA THR A 853 -4.45 24.54 -11.75
C THR A 853 -3.91 23.15 -12.13
N VAL A 854 -2.64 23.06 -12.50
CA VAL A 854 -1.95 21.79 -12.79
C VAL A 854 -1.84 20.90 -11.55
N ILE A 855 -1.47 21.47 -10.39
CA ILE A 855 -1.43 20.73 -9.11
C ILE A 855 -2.83 20.24 -8.73
N SER A 856 -3.86 21.09 -8.85
CA SER A 856 -5.26 20.74 -8.57
C SER A 856 -5.74 19.55 -9.43
N PHE A 857 -5.38 19.53 -10.71
CA PHE A 857 -5.66 18.42 -11.63
C PHE A 857 -4.94 17.13 -11.21
N PHE A 858 -3.67 17.21 -10.80
CA PHE A 858 -2.94 16.04 -10.27
C PHE A 858 -3.54 15.52 -8.95
N CYS A 859 -4.10 16.38 -8.10
CA CYS A 859 -4.83 15.95 -6.90
C CYS A 859 -6.06 15.10 -7.23
N ILE A 860 -6.84 15.46 -8.26
CA ILE A 860 -7.98 14.63 -8.73
C ILE A 860 -7.50 13.25 -9.21
N ILE A 861 -6.42 13.21 -10.00
CA ILE A 861 -5.84 11.94 -10.48
C ILE A 861 -5.34 11.09 -9.31
N GLY A 862 -4.62 11.68 -8.35
CA GLY A 862 -4.13 10.99 -7.16
C GLY A 862 -5.29 10.42 -6.32
N TYR A 863 -6.37 11.18 -6.13
CA TYR A 863 -7.56 10.72 -5.41
C TYR A 863 -8.26 9.56 -6.13
N TYR A 864 -8.41 9.65 -7.46
CA TYR A 864 -9.04 8.60 -8.27
C TYR A 864 -8.27 7.27 -8.25
N CYS A 865 -6.97 7.30 -7.96
CA CYS A 865 -6.15 6.08 -7.87
C CYS A 865 -5.94 5.57 -6.44
N LEU A 866 -5.97 6.46 -5.43
CA LEU A 866 -5.76 6.08 -4.03
C LEU A 866 -7.07 5.77 -3.29
N LYS A 867 -8.12 6.59 -3.43
CA LYS A 867 -9.32 6.52 -2.57
C LYS A 867 -10.56 6.01 -3.28
N VAL A 868 -10.76 6.34 -4.56
CA VAL A 868 -11.90 5.79 -5.33
C VAL A 868 -11.96 4.25 -5.34
N PRO A 869 -10.86 3.48 -5.51
CA PRO A 869 -10.94 2.02 -5.48
C PRO A 869 -11.52 1.47 -4.17
N LEU A 870 -11.19 2.10 -3.03
CA LEU A 870 -11.70 1.74 -1.71
C LEU A 870 -13.19 2.07 -1.56
N VAL A 871 -13.65 3.22 -2.08
CA VAL A 871 -15.08 3.58 -2.10
C VAL A 871 -15.89 2.60 -2.94
N ILE A 872 -15.40 2.23 -4.13
CA ILE A 872 -16.06 1.21 -4.97
C ILE A 872 -16.04 -0.17 -4.31
N PHE A 873 -14.94 -0.57 -3.66
CA PHE A 873 -14.86 -1.83 -2.90
C PHE A 873 -15.90 -1.90 -1.79
N LYS A 874 -16.02 -0.84 -0.96
CA LYS A 874 -17.04 -0.75 0.08
C LYS A 874 -18.46 -0.90 -0.49
N ARG A 875 -18.78 -0.25 -1.62
CA ARG A 875 -20.11 -0.35 -2.24
C ARG A 875 -20.37 -1.73 -2.88
N GLU A 876 -19.41 -2.30 -3.61
CA GLU A 876 -19.57 -3.66 -4.15
C GLU A 876 -19.74 -4.71 -3.03
N LYS A 877 -19.01 -4.58 -1.91
CA LYS A 877 -19.18 -5.42 -0.72
C LYS A 877 -20.60 -5.33 -0.15
N GLU A 878 -21.10 -4.11 0.04
CA GLU A 878 -22.46 -3.86 0.55
C GLU A 878 -23.53 -4.49 -0.36
N VAL A 879 -23.42 -4.29 -1.68
CA VAL A 879 -24.35 -4.88 -2.67
C VAL A 879 -24.26 -6.40 -2.68
N ALA A 880 -23.05 -6.97 -2.62
CA ALA A 880 -22.85 -8.41 -2.57
C ALA A 880 -23.48 -9.05 -1.32
N ARG A 881 -23.28 -8.46 -0.13
CA ARG A 881 -23.88 -8.95 1.12
C ARG A 881 -25.40 -8.82 1.14
N LYS A 882 -25.96 -7.67 0.70
CA LYS A 882 -27.42 -7.48 0.59
C LYS A 882 -28.09 -8.46 -0.37
N LEU A 883 -27.39 -8.84 -1.44
CA LEU A 883 -27.86 -9.84 -2.41
C LEU A 883 -27.74 -11.29 -1.89
N GLU A 884 -26.65 -11.63 -1.20
CA GLU A 884 -26.39 -12.98 -0.68
C GLU A 884 -27.18 -13.30 0.60
N PHE A 885 -27.22 -12.38 1.57
CA PHE A 885 -27.81 -12.62 2.90
C PHE A 885 -29.26 -12.15 2.99
N ASP A 886 -29.53 -10.88 2.70
CA ASP A 886 -30.84 -10.25 2.89
C ASP A 886 -31.82 -10.61 1.75
N GLY A 887 -31.31 -10.93 0.57
CA GLY A 887 -32.12 -11.20 -0.63
C GLY A 887 -32.71 -9.95 -1.28
N LEU A 888 -32.20 -8.76 -0.92
CA LEU A 888 -32.61 -7.49 -1.53
C LEU A 888 -32.48 -7.61 -3.07
N TYR A 889 -33.41 -7.00 -3.81
CA TYR A 889 -33.62 -7.14 -5.26
C TYR A 889 -34.20 -8.49 -5.73
N ILE A 890 -34.26 -9.52 -4.88
CA ILE A 890 -34.82 -10.86 -5.21
C ILE A 890 -36.15 -11.07 -4.48
N THR A 891 -36.13 -10.96 -3.15
CA THR A 891 -37.26 -11.16 -2.24
C THR A 891 -38.04 -9.85 -2.04
N GLU A 892 -37.32 -8.76 -1.83
CA GLU A 892 -37.82 -7.42 -1.53
C GLU A 892 -37.22 -6.38 -2.49
N GLN A 893 -37.96 -5.30 -2.76
CA GLN A 893 -37.45 -4.17 -3.55
C GLN A 893 -36.94 -3.05 -2.62
N PRO A 894 -35.85 -2.34 -2.98
CA PRO A 894 -35.44 -1.15 -2.26
C PRO A 894 -36.57 -0.11 -2.24
N SER A 895 -36.64 0.68 -1.16
CA SER A 895 -37.58 1.80 -1.05
C SER A 895 -37.35 2.84 -2.13
N GLU A 896 -38.39 3.61 -2.49
CA GLU A 896 -38.28 4.68 -3.48
C GLU A 896 -37.37 5.83 -2.99
N ASP A 897 -37.29 6.02 -1.67
CA ASP A 897 -36.42 7.03 -1.03
C ASP A 897 -34.91 6.66 -1.06
N ASP A 898 -34.54 5.38 -1.12
CA ASP A 898 -33.13 4.97 -1.21
C ASP A 898 -32.61 5.05 -2.65
N ILE A 899 -32.29 6.28 -3.07
CA ILE A 899 -31.65 6.59 -4.36
C ILE A 899 -30.39 5.72 -4.59
N LYS A 900 -29.63 5.38 -3.55
CA LYS A 900 -28.40 4.58 -3.69
C LYS A 900 -28.75 3.12 -4.03
N GLY A 901 -29.72 2.54 -3.33
CA GLY A 901 -30.25 1.20 -3.63
C GLY A 901 -30.89 1.12 -5.03
N GLN A 902 -31.65 2.15 -5.44
CA GLN A 902 -32.19 2.20 -6.81
C GLN A 902 -31.06 2.26 -7.87
N TRP A 903 -29.94 2.96 -7.60
CA TRP A 903 -28.80 3.03 -8.51
C TRP A 903 -28.09 1.69 -8.70
N ASP A 904 -27.97 0.87 -7.65
CA ASP A 904 -27.31 -0.45 -7.73
C ASP A 904 -28.07 -1.46 -8.60
N ARG A 905 -29.36 -1.24 -8.89
CA ARG A 905 -30.12 -2.06 -9.86
C ARG A 905 -29.44 -2.09 -11.24
N LEU A 906 -28.67 -1.05 -11.58
CA LEU A 906 -27.89 -0.99 -12.81
C LEU A 906 -26.71 -1.98 -12.82
N VAL A 907 -26.06 -2.24 -11.67
CA VAL A 907 -24.83 -3.03 -11.60
C VAL A 907 -25.06 -4.53 -11.54
N ILE A 908 -26.17 -4.99 -10.94
CA ILE A 908 -26.46 -6.42 -10.71
C ILE A 908 -26.48 -7.23 -12.02
N ASN A 909 -27.04 -6.67 -13.09
CA ASN A 909 -27.14 -7.26 -14.43
C ASN A 909 -25.80 -7.16 -15.24
N THR A 910 -24.77 -6.48 -14.72
CA THR A 910 -23.49 -6.33 -15.46
C THR A 910 -22.66 -7.61 -15.42
N GLN A 911 -22.03 -7.99 -16.53
CA GLN A 911 -21.18 -9.19 -16.56
C GLN A 911 -19.89 -9.01 -15.76
N SER A 912 -19.48 -7.76 -15.55
CA SER A 912 -18.28 -7.40 -14.79
C SER A 912 -18.46 -7.47 -13.27
N PHE A 913 -19.70 -7.44 -12.76
CA PHE A 913 -19.95 -7.45 -11.31
C PHE A 913 -19.78 -8.85 -10.71
N PRO A 914 -19.01 -9.01 -9.61
CA PRO A 914 -18.20 -7.99 -8.91
C PRO A 914 -16.75 -7.90 -9.44
N ASN A 915 -16.22 -6.69 -9.67
CA ASN A 915 -14.89 -6.50 -10.27
C ASN A 915 -13.79 -6.11 -9.27
N ASN A 916 -14.10 -5.32 -8.23
CA ASN A 916 -13.16 -4.92 -7.18
C ASN A 916 -13.31 -5.75 -5.89
N TYR A 917 -14.52 -6.18 -5.53
CA TYR A 917 -14.76 -7.06 -4.37
C TYR A 917 -14.13 -8.44 -4.56
N TRP A 918 -13.72 -9.10 -3.48
CA TRP A 918 -12.87 -10.29 -3.55
C TRP A 918 -13.61 -11.53 -4.07
N ASP A 919 -14.83 -11.79 -3.58
CA ASP A 919 -15.59 -12.96 -4.00
C ASP A 919 -16.19 -12.77 -5.40
N LYS A 920 -15.59 -13.44 -6.39
CA LYS A 920 -16.04 -13.43 -7.79
C LYS A 920 -17.21 -14.38 -8.06
N PHE A 921 -17.67 -15.12 -7.05
CA PHE A 921 -18.65 -16.19 -7.18
C PHE A 921 -19.99 -15.89 -6.50
N VAL A 922 -20.19 -14.68 -5.95
CA VAL A 922 -21.46 -14.25 -5.33
C VAL A 922 -22.69 -14.56 -6.19
N LYS A 923 -22.64 -14.32 -7.51
CA LYS A 923 -23.75 -14.65 -8.43
C LYS A 923 -24.10 -16.14 -8.47
N ARG A 924 -23.14 -17.04 -8.23
CA ARG A 924 -23.37 -18.49 -8.13
C ARG A 924 -23.99 -18.84 -6.78
N LYS A 925 -23.43 -18.34 -5.67
CA LYS A 925 -24.00 -18.56 -4.33
C LYS A 925 -25.46 -18.09 -4.23
N VAL A 926 -25.78 -16.95 -4.83
CA VAL A 926 -27.15 -16.41 -4.91
C VAL A 926 -28.06 -17.32 -5.75
N MET A 927 -27.55 -17.87 -6.85
CA MET A 927 -28.27 -18.87 -7.65
C MET A 927 -28.52 -20.17 -6.85
N ASP A 928 -27.51 -20.66 -6.13
CA ASP A 928 -27.61 -21.89 -5.34
C ASP A 928 -28.55 -21.72 -4.13
N LYS A 929 -28.58 -20.53 -3.51
CA LYS A 929 -29.43 -20.22 -2.34
C LYS A 929 -30.89 -19.89 -2.67
N TYR A 930 -31.14 -19.14 -3.75
CA TYR A 930 -32.49 -18.62 -4.08
C TYR A 930 -33.09 -19.23 -5.35
N GLY A 931 -32.30 -19.90 -6.20
CA GLY A 931 -32.71 -20.44 -7.49
C GLY A 931 -33.82 -21.49 -7.41
N GLU A 932 -33.78 -22.37 -6.41
CA GLU A 932 -34.82 -23.38 -6.20
C GLU A 932 -36.16 -22.75 -5.79
N PHE A 933 -36.15 -21.66 -5.00
CA PHE A 933 -37.36 -21.04 -4.47
C PHE A 933 -38.07 -20.10 -5.45
N TYR A 934 -37.31 -19.32 -6.23
CA TYR A 934 -37.86 -18.28 -7.11
C TYR A 934 -37.71 -18.58 -8.62
N GLY A 935 -37.09 -19.71 -8.97
CA GLY A 935 -36.85 -20.17 -10.33
C GLY A 935 -35.51 -19.70 -10.88
N HIS A 936 -34.65 -20.66 -11.23
CA HIS A 936 -33.31 -20.42 -11.77
C HIS A 936 -33.28 -19.50 -13.00
N ASP A 937 -34.22 -19.64 -13.94
CA ASP A 937 -34.30 -18.76 -15.12
C ASP A 937 -34.50 -17.27 -14.75
N ARG A 938 -35.40 -16.99 -13.78
CA ARG A 938 -35.72 -15.63 -13.33
C ARG A 938 -34.52 -14.97 -12.65
N ILE A 939 -33.83 -15.72 -11.79
CA ILE A 939 -32.62 -15.23 -11.11
C ILE A 939 -31.45 -15.09 -12.10
N SER A 940 -31.34 -15.98 -13.10
CA SER A 940 -30.33 -15.88 -14.17
C SER A 940 -30.47 -14.57 -14.95
N GLU A 941 -31.71 -14.22 -15.32
CA GLU A 941 -32.01 -12.99 -16.06
C GLU A 941 -31.74 -11.74 -15.21
N LEU A 942 -32.17 -11.73 -13.94
CA LEU A 942 -31.90 -10.63 -13.00
C LEU A 942 -30.40 -10.37 -12.81
N LEU A 943 -29.61 -11.44 -12.64
CA LEU A 943 -28.17 -11.38 -12.44
C LEU A 943 -27.37 -11.18 -13.75
N GLY A 944 -28.02 -11.07 -14.91
CA GLY A 944 -27.34 -10.92 -16.21
C GLY A 944 -26.42 -12.10 -16.56
N LEU A 945 -26.77 -13.31 -16.11
CA LEU A 945 -26.01 -14.53 -16.41
C LEU A 945 -26.47 -15.08 -17.77
N ASP A 946 -25.54 -15.14 -18.73
CA ASP A 946 -25.78 -15.82 -20.01
C ASP A 946 -26.08 -17.31 -19.76
N LYS A 947 -27.13 -17.86 -20.39
CA LYS A 947 -27.51 -19.27 -20.23
C LYS A 947 -26.35 -20.24 -20.56
N ALA A 948 -25.50 -19.87 -21.52
CA ALA A 948 -24.28 -20.62 -21.88
C ALA A 948 -23.16 -20.57 -20.81
N ALA A 949 -23.19 -19.60 -19.89
CA ALA A 949 -22.28 -19.53 -18.73
C ALA A 949 -22.79 -20.35 -17.53
N LEU A 950 -24.10 -20.66 -17.51
CA LEU A 950 -24.72 -21.60 -16.57
C LEU A 950 -24.66 -23.06 -17.04
N ASP A 951 -24.32 -23.32 -18.30
CA ASP A 951 -24.05 -24.68 -18.80
C ASP A 951 -22.73 -25.22 -18.20
N PHE A 952 -22.84 -25.78 -16.99
CA PHE A 952 -21.75 -26.38 -16.20
C PHE A 952 -20.91 -27.43 -16.97
N SER A 953 -21.45 -28.00 -18.04
CA SER A 953 -20.75 -28.94 -18.93
C SER A 953 -19.67 -28.31 -19.81
N SER A 954 -19.78 -26.99 -20.10
CA SER A 954 -18.94 -26.30 -21.08
C SER A 954 -17.70 -25.64 -20.47
N ALA A 955 -17.81 -25.15 -19.23
CA ALA A 955 -16.74 -24.45 -18.51
C ALA A 955 -15.49 -25.32 -18.29
N ASN A 956 -15.67 -26.62 -18.03
CA ASN A 956 -14.57 -27.57 -17.82
C ASN A 956 -13.89 -28.06 -19.11
N LYS A 957 -14.45 -27.80 -20.30
CA LYS A 957 -13.95 -28.35 -21.58
C LYS A 957 -13.15 -27.39 -22.46
N LYS A 958 -13.12 -26.09 -22.14
CA LYS A 958 -12.35 -25.10 -22.92
C LYS A 958 -11.31 -24.40 -22.05
N ARG A 959 -10.04 -24.82 -22.18
CA ARG A 959 -8.89 -23.94 -21.94
C ARG A 959 -9.21 -22.60 -22.63
N LYS A 960 -9.32 -21.50 -21.87
CA LYS A 960 -9.57 -20.18 -22.44
C LYS A 960 -8.51 -19.91 -23.52
N PRO A 961 -8.87 -19.79 -24.81
CA PRO A 961 -7.90 -19.38 -25.81
C PRO A 961 -7.41 -17.99 -25.43
N ARG A 962 -6.10 -17.73 -25.54
CA ARG A 962 -5.57 -16.37 -25.44
C ARG A 962 -6.25 -15.55 -26.53
N LYS A 963 -7.15 -14.64 -26.16
CA LYS A 963 -7.65 -13.61 -27.08
C LYS A 963 -6.53 -12.61 -27.30
N ASP A 964 -6.15 -12.41 -28.55
CA ASP A 964 -5.10 -11.47 -28.91
C ASP A 964 -5.50 -10.04 -28.54
N SER A 965 -4.56 -9.31 -27.93
CA SER A 965 -4.79 -8.00 -27.35
C SER A 965 -4.75 -6.89 -28.40
N SER A 966 -5.69 -6.90 -29.34
CA SER A 966 -5.95 -5.73 -30.20
C SER A 966 -6.74 -4.69 -29.41
N LEU A 967 -6.30 -3.43 -29.41
CA LEU A 967 -6.92 -2.36 -28.62
C LEU A 967 -8.40 -2.14 -28.99
N ALA A 968 -8.78 -2.39 -30.24
CA ALA A 968 -10.17 -2.37 -30.70
C ALA A 968 -11.03 -3.48 -30.05
N ALA A 969 -10.50 -4.69 -29.86
CA ALA A 969 -11.21 -5.75 -29.14
C ALA A 969 -11.30 -5.46 -27.64
N VAL A 970 -10.31 -4.76 -27.06
CA VAL A 970 -10.35 -4.30 -25.67
C VAL A 970 -11.44 -3.25 -25.47
N LEU A 971 -11.49 -2.21 -26.32
CA LEU A 971 -12.51 -1.15 -26.22
C LEU A 971 -13.95 -1.69 -26.38
N ASN A 972 -14.16 -2.62 -27.32
CA ASN A 972 -15.46 -3.29 -27.50
C ASN A 972 -15.78 -4.35 -26.43
N SER A 973 -14.88 -4.60 -25.46
CA SER A 973 -15.10 -5.55 -24.35
C SER A 973 -15.39 -4.87 -23.00
N ILE A 974 -15.44 -3.53 -22.95
CA ILE A 974 -15.72 -2.78 -21.73
C ILE A 974 -17.23 -2.74 -21.47
N ASP A 975 -17.63 -3.18 -20.28
CA ASP A 975 -19.02 -3.10 -19.80
C ASP A 975 -19.38 -1.63 -19.48
N VAL A 976 -20.04 -0.96 -20.42
CA VAL A 976 -20.42 0.45 -20.30
C VAL A 976 -21.41 0.68 -19.16
N LYS A 977 -22.30 -0.27 -18.87
CA LYS A 977 -23.25 -0.17 -17.74
C LYS A 977 -22.50 -0.14 -16.41
N TYR A 978 -21.51 -1.02 -16.24
CA TYR A 978 -20.66 -1.04 -15.05
C TYR A 978 -19.88 0.27 -14.88
N GLN A 979 -19.34 0.86 -15.97
CA GLN A 979 -18.64 2.15 -15.88
C GLN A 979 -19.57 3.32 -15.55
N ILE A 980 -20.81 3.33 -16.06
CA ILE A 980 -21.82 4.34 -15.69
C ILE A 980 -22.16 4.23 -14.20
N TRP A 981 -22.44 3.02 -13.70
CA TRP A 981 -22.69 2.82 -12.27
C TRP A 981 -21.51 3.31 -11.42
N LYS A 982 -20.28 2.89 -11.76
CA LYS A 982 -19.05 3.30 -11.07
C LYS A 982 -18.87 4.83 -11.06
N LEU A 983 -19.14 5.50 -12.18
CA LEU A 983 -19.05 6.95 -12.29
C LEU A 983 -20.09 7.64 -11.41
N GLY A 984 -21.32 7.10 -11.34
CA GLY A 984 -22.35 7.56 -10.40
C GLY A 984 -21.88 7.46 -8.95
N VAL A 985 -21.32 6.32 -8.54
CA VAL A 985 -20.79 6.14 -7.17
C VAL A 985 -19.67 7.16 -6.87
N VAL A 986 -18.77 7.43 -7.83
CA VAL A 986 -17.71 8.45 -7.70
C VAL A 986 -18.30 9.85 -7.55
N PHE A 987 -19.35 10.22 -8.28
CA PHE A 987 -20.02 11.51 -8.12
C PHE A 987 -20.88 11.62 -6.87
N THR A 988 -21.27 10.52 -6.23
CA THR A 988 -21.93 10.55 -4.90
C THR A 988 -20.96 10.69 -3.73
N ASP A 989 -19.63 10.61 -3.95
CA ASP A 989 -18.65 10.85 -2.90
C ASP A 989 -18.40 12.34 -2.67
N ASN A 990 -18.74 12.81 -1.47
CA ASN A 990 -18.55 14.18 -1.02
C ASN A 990 -17.09 14.65 -1.14
N SER A 991 -16.12 13.75 -0.93
CA SER A 991 -14.70 14.11 -1.02
C SER A 991 -14.26 14.35 -2.47
N PHE A 992 -14.69 13.50 -3.40
CA PHE A 992 -14.45 13.70 -4.83
C PHE A 992 -15.15 14.97 -5.35
N LEU A 993 -16.41 15.22 -4.97
CA LEU A 993 -17.13 16.44 -5.34
C LEU A 993 -16.41 17.70 -4.85
N TYR A 994 -15.87 17.68 -3.62
CA TYR A 994 -15.07 18.79 -3.08
C TYR A 994 -13.81 19.05 -3.92
N LEU A 995 -13.06 18.02 -4.30
CA LEU A 995 -11.87 18.17 -5.17
C LEU A 995 -12.25 18.64 -6.59
N ALA A 996 -13.37 18.17 -7.14
CA ALA A 996 -13.87 18.59 -8.45
C ALA A 996 -14.29 20.08 -8.46
N TRP A 997 -14.96 20.53 -7.39
CA TRP A 997 -15.28 21.94 -7.16
C TRP A 997 -14.02 22.81 -7.03
N TYR A 998 -13.04 22.37 -6.24
CA TYR A 998 -11.76 23.04 -6.06
C TYR A 998 -11.03 23.26 -7.39
N MET A 999 -10.94 22.23 -8.23
CA MET A 999 -10.37 22.34 -9.59
C MET A 999 -11.19 23.26 -10.50
N SER A 1000 -12.53 23.20 -10.42
CA SER A 1000 -13.41 24.07 -11.18
C SER A 1000 -13.18 25.55 -10.84
N MET A 1001 -12.98 25.87 -9.56
CA MET A 1001 -12.59 27.22 -9.12
C MET A 1001 -11.20 27.60 -9.65
N SER A 1002 -10.25 26.67 -9.77
CA SER A 1002 -8.92 26.95 -10.35
C SER A 1002 -9.03 27.32 -11.84
N VAL A 1003 -9.94 26.69 -12.58
CA VAL A 1003 -10.24 27.03 -13.98
C VAL A 1003 -10.92 28.40 -14.07
N LEU A 1004 -11.88 28.70 -13.19
CA LEU A 1004 -12.52 30.03 -13.11
C LEU A 1004 -11.52 31.14 -12.74
N GLY A 1005 -10.48 30.81 -11.95
CA GLY A 1005 -9.35 31.69 -11.65
C GLY A 1005 -8.62 32.27 -12.88
N HIS A 1006 -8.64 31.59 -14.04
CA HIS A 1006 -8.07 32.13 -15.29
C HIS A 1006 -8.97 33.14 -16.00
N TYR A 1007 -10.27 33.14 -15.71
CA TYR A 1007 -11.20 34.18 -16.19
C TYR A 1007 -11.16 35.40 -15.28
N ASN A 1008 -11.10 35.20 -13.96
CA ASN A 1008 -10.94 36.25 -12.99
C ASN A 1008 -10.10 35.78 -11.79
N ASN A 1009 -8.95 36.42 -11.57
CA ASN A 1009 -7.98 35.99 -10.57
C ASN A 1009 -8.56 35.97 -9.13
N PHE A 1010 -9.60 36.74 -8.84
CA PHE A 1010 -10.26 36.73 -7.51
C PHE A 1010 -10.89 35.38 -7.14
N PHE A 1011 -11.19 34.49 -8.09
CA PHE A 1011 -11.65 33.13 -7.75
C PHE A 1011 -10.59 32.30 -7.01
N PHE A 1012 -9.30 32.67 -7.07
CA PHE A 1012 -8.26 32.02 -6.27
C PHE A 1012 -8.40 32.27 -4.76
N ALA A 1013 -9.20 33.26 -4.33
CA ALA A 1013 -9.51 33.48 -2.91
C ALA A 1013 -10.37 32.36 -2.33
N ALA A 1014 -11.24 31.74 -3.13
CA ALA A 1014 -12.09 30.63 -2.68
C ALA A 1014 -11.26 29.40 -2.27
N HIS A 1015 -10.07 29.19 -2.84
CA HIS A 1015 -9.19 28.07 -2.49
C HIS A 1015 -8.61 28.16 -1.09
N LEU A 1016 -8.56 29.34 -0.46
CA LEU A 1016 -8.15 29.49 0.94
C LEU A 1016 -9.13 28.82 1.90
N LEU A 1017 -10.39 28.57 1.50
CA LEU A 1017 -11.34 27.82 2.34
C LEU A 1017 -10.90 26.36 2.58
N ASP A 1018 -9.95 25.80 1.79
CA ASP A 1018 -9.38 24.47 2.06
C ASP A 1018 -8.55 24.43 3.37
N ILE A 1019 -8.12 25.57 3.91
CA ILE A 1019 -7.50 25.65 5.25
C ILE A 1019 -8.44 25.05 6.31
N ALA A 1020 -9.72 25.42 6.27
CA ALA A 1020 -10.72 24.99 7.26
C ALA A 1020 -10.96 23.47 7.21
N MET A 1021 -10.86 22.87 6.02
CA MET A 1021 -11.03 21.43 5.82
C MET A 1021 -9.74 20.63 6.01
N GLY A 1022 -8.58 21.25 5.76
CA GLY A 1022 -7.25 20.64 5.84
C GLY A 1022 -6.79 20.38 7.27
N PHE A 1023 -7.01 21.31 8.20
CA PHE A 1023 -6.60 21.16 9.60
C PHE A 1023 -7.67 20.47 10.45
N LYS A 1024 -7.25 19.47 11.25
CA LYS A 1024 -8.15 18.68 12.11
C LYS A 1024 -8.89 19.55 13.14
N THR A 1025 -8.22 20.53 13.73
CA THR A 1025 -8.79 21.48 14.70
C THR A 1025 -9.88 22.36 14.09
N LEU A 1026 -9.62 22.99 12.94
CA LEU A 1026 -10.62 23.81 12.24
C LEU A 1026 -11.80 22.98 11.74
N ARG A 1027 -11.58 21.73 11.33
CA ARG A 1027 -12.67 20.81 10.98
C ARG A 1027 -13.59 20.53 12.18
N THR A 1028 -13.05 20.36 13.38
CA THR A 1028 -13.87 20.21 14.60
C THR A 1028 -14.69 21.47 14.90
N ILE A 1029 -14.11 22.66 14.71
CA ILE A 1029 -14.82 23.95 14.87
C ILE A 1029 -15.95 24.09 13.84
N LEU A 1030 -15.71 23.74 12.58
CA LEU A 1030 -16.77 23.72 11.57
C LEU A 1030 -17.84 22.67 11.91
N SER A 1031 -17.42 21.51 12.43
CA SER A 1031 -18.31 20.41 12.80
C SER A 1031 -19.28 20.77 13.92
N SER A 1032 -18.88 21.59 14.91
CA SER A 1032 -19.80 21.99 16.00
C SER A 1032 -20.96 22.84 15.48
N VAL A 1033 -20.70 23.72 14.51
CA VAL A 1033 -21.74 24.51 13.82
C VAL A 1033 -22.61 23.62 12.94
N THR A 1034 -22.02 22.72 12.13
CA THR A 1034 -22.81 21.88 11.22
C THR A 1034 -23.64 20.82 11.95
N HIS A 1035 -23.18 20.31 13.09
CA HIS A 1035 -23.92 19.34 13.91
C HIS A 1035 -25.30 19.87 14.32
N ASN A 1036 -25.35 21.13 14.78
CA ASN A 1036 -26.59 21.80 15.16
C ASN A 1036 -27.25 22.57 14.00
N GLY A 1037 -26.74 22.45 12.77
CA GLY A 1037 -27.14 23.28 11.61
C GLY A 1037 -28.64 23.20 11.28
N LYS A 1038 -29.27 22.05 11.46
CA LYS A 1038 -30.74 21.90 11.29
C LYS A 1038 -31.54 22.72 12.30
N GLN A 1039 -31.06 22.82 13.54
CA GLN A 1039 -31.68 23.64 14.59
C GLN A 1039 -31.43 25.12 14.30
N LEU A 1040 -30.19 25.49 13.96
CA LEU A 1040 -29.79 26.86 13.63
C LEU A 1040 -30.64 27.45 12.48
N VAL A 1041 -30.82 26.71 11.38
CA VAL A 1041 -31.64 27.15 10.25
C VAL A 1041 -33.12 27.32 10.65
N LEU A 1042 -33.65 26.45 11.51
CA LEU A 1042 -35.02 26.57 12.02
C LEU A 1042 -35.20 27.80 12.92
N THR A 1043 -34.22 28.10 13.78
CA THR A 1043 -34.19 29.31 14.62
C THR A 1043 -34.09 30.59 13.80
N VAL A 1044 -33.25 30.62 12.75
CA VAL A 1044 -33.19 31.76 11.80
C VAL A 1044 -34.52 31.91 11.03
N GLY A 1045 -35.19 30.80 10.71
CA GLY A 1045 -36.55 30.83 10.15
C GLY A 1045 -37.57 31.47 11.11
N LEU A 1046 -37.51 31.12 12.40
CA LEU A 1046 -38.35 31.74 13.43
C LEU A 1046 -38.07 33.25 13.56
N LEU A 1047 -36.80 33.65 13.55
CA LEU A 1047 -36.38 35.06 13.56
C LEU A 1047 -37.00 35.85 12.39
N ALA A 1048 -36.92 35.33 11.17
CA ALA A 1048 -37.52 35.96 9.99
C ALA A 1048 -39.04 36.12 10.12
N VAL A 1049 -39.75 35.11 10.66
CA VAL A 1049 -41.20 35.17 10.89
C VAL A 1049 -41.58 36.19 11.96
N VAL A 1050 -40.81 36.27 13.06
CA VAL A 1050 -41.05 37.26 14.13
C VAL A 1050 -40.82 38.68 13.61
N VAL A 1051 -39.73 38.93 12.89
CA VAL A 1051 -39.44 40.24 12.28
C VAL A 1051 -40.50 40.61 11.23
N TYR A 1052 -40.99 39.65 10.45
CA TYR A 1052 -42.11 39.87 9.52
C TYR A 1052 -43.39 40.31 10.25
N LEU A 1053 -43.73 39.69 11.38
CA LEU A 1053 -44.89 40.09 12.19
C LEU A 1053 -44.76 41.54 12.69
N TYR A 1054 -43.60 41.91 13.25
CA TYR A 1054 -43.33 43.31 13.64
C TYR A 1054 -43.37 44.27 12.44
N THR A 1055 -42.93 43.84 11.26
CA THR A 1055 -43.03 44.64 10.02
C THR A 1055 -44.48 44.89 9.63
N VAL A 1056 -45.37 43.89 9.70
CA VAL A 1056 -46.80 44.07 9.39
C VAL A 1056 -47.45 45.07 10.34
N VAL A 1057 -47.09 45.05 11.62
CA VAL A 1057 -47.56 46.03 12.62
C VAL A 1057 -47.01 47.43 12.30
N ALA A 1058 -45.72 47.56 12.02
CA ALA A 1058 -45.10 48.83 11.65
C ALA A 1058 -45.71 49.44 10.37
N PHE A 1059 -45.89 48.63 9.33
CA PHE A 1059 -46.40 49.07 8.03
C PHE A 1059 -47.86 49.58 8.09
N ASN A 1060 -48.71 48.97 8.93
CA ASN A 1060 -50.10 49.38 9.05
C ASN A 1060 -50.33 50.51 10.07
N PHE A 1061 -49.61 50.54 11.19
CA PHE A 1061 -49.88 51.47 12.29
C PHE A 1061 -48.83 52.57 12.47
N PHE A 1062 -47.55 52.29 12.14
CA PHE A 1062 -46.43 53.19 12.43
C PHE A 1062 -45.75 53.77 11.18
N ARG A 1063 -46.31 53.57 9.97
CA ARG A 1063 -45.72 54.00 8.68
C ARG A 1063 -45.19 55.43 8.67
N LYS A 1064 -45.88 56.37 9.33
CA LYS A 1064 -45.48 57.79 9.40
C LYS A 1064 -44.09 58.03 10.03
N PHE A 1065 -43.68 57.20 10.99
CA PHE A 1065 -42.41 57.36 11.71
C PHE A 1065 -41.18 56.89 10.90
N TYR A 1066 -41.39 56.13 9.82
CA TYR A 1066 -40.33 55.57 8.97
C TYR A 1066 -39.94 56.51 7.81
N ASN A 1067 -40.51 57.72 7.78
CA ASN A 1067 -40.43 58.68 6.68
C ASN A 1067 -39.52 59.85 7.04
N LYS A 1068 -38.21 59.62 7.08
CA LYS A 1068 -37.23 60.69 7.33
C LYS A 1068 -37.30 61.75 6.23
N SER A 1069 -37.71 62.96 6.58
CA SER A 1069 -37.61 64.12 5.69
C SER A 1069 -36.23 64.76 5.82
N GLU A 1070 -35.31 64.36 4.95
CA GLU A 1070 -34.04 65.09 4.77
C GLU A 1070 -34.32 66.37 3.94
N ASP A 1071 -33.61 67.47 4.24
CA ASP A 1071 -34.02 68.83 3.88
C ASP A 1071 -34.30 69.07 2.38
N GLY A 1072 -35.58 69.11 2.01
CA GLY A 1072 -36.06 69.74 0.77
C GLY A 1072 -36.14 68.88 -0.49
N GLU A 1073 -35.67 67.63 -0.48
CA GLU A 1073 -35.88 66.67 -1.57
C GLU A 1073 -36.86 65.54 -1.19
N LEU A 1074 -37.15 64.64 -2.14
CA LEU A 1074 -38.15 63.58 -2.00
C LEU A 1074 -37.84 62.70 -0.77
N PRO A 1075 -38.79 62.49 0.16
CA PRO A 1075 -38.54 61.75 1.39
C PRO A 1075 -38.20 60.29 1.12
N ASP A 1076 -37.23 59.75 1.86
CA ASP A 1076 -36.72 58.39 1.71
C ASP A 1076 -37.63 57.39 2.47
N MET A 1077 -38.80 57.14 1.87
CA MET A 1077 -39.91 56.38 2.47
C MET A 1077 -39.56 54.90 2.68
N LYS A 1078 -39.04 54.53 3.87
CA LYS A 1078 -38.61 53.15 4.17
C LYS A 1078 -39.75 52.13 4.24
N CYS A 1079 -40.99 52.58 4.46
CA CYS A 1079 -42.16 51.70 4.59
C CYS A 1079 -43.33 52.09 3.66
N ASP A 1080 -43.04 52.55 2.45
CA ASP A 1080 -44.06 52.69 1.40
C ASP A 1080 -44.45 51.36 0.75
N ASP A 1081 -43.46 50.53 0.43
CA ASP A 1081 -43.64 49.15 -0.01
C ASP A 1081 -43.39 48.15 1.13
N MET A 1082 -44.24 47.12 1.24
CA MET A 1082 -44.15 46.10 2.29
C MET A 1082 -42.82 45.34 2.27
N LEU A 1083 -42.26 45.09 1.07
CA LEU A 1083 -40.96 44.41 0.92
C LEU A 1083 -39.81 45.31 1.39
N THR A 1084 -39.84 46.60 1.05
CA THR A 1084 -38.85 47.60 1.49
C THR A 1084 -38.89 47.76 3.02
N CYS A 1085 -40.09 47.82 3.60
CA CYS A 1085 -40.29 47.86 5.05
C CYS A 1085 -39.73 46.60 5.74
N TYR A 1086 -39.98 45.41 5.18
CA TYR A 1086 -39.46 44.15 5.72
C TYR A 1086 -37.93 44.06 5.64
N MET A 1087 -37.37 44.43 4.48
CA MET A 1087 -35.91 44.47 4.29
C MET A 1087 -35.25 45.49 5.23
N PHE A 1088 -35.88 46.62 5.50
CA PHE A 1088 -35.40 47.59 6.50
C PHE A 1088 -35.35 46.97 7.91
N HIS A 1089 -36.39 46.27 8.36
CA HIS A 1089 -36.38 45.59 9.66
C HIS A 1089 -35.36 44.44 9.72
N MET A 1090 -35.20 43.67 8.64
CA MET A 1090 -34.24 42.57 8.54
C MET A 1090 -32.77 43.01 8.36
N TYR A 1091 -32.50 44.21 7.86
CA TYR A 1091 -31.13 44.72 7.65
C TYR A 1091 -30.67 45.68 8.75
N VAL A 1092 -31.59 46.49 9.26
CA VAL A 1092 -31.32 47.51 10.29
C VAL A 1092 -31.78 47.02 11.65
N GLY A 1093 -33.04 46.59 11.78
CA GLY A 1093 -33.64 46.21 13.06
C GLY A 1093 -32.90 45.10 13.81
N VAL A 1094 -32.54 44.00 13.12
CA VAL A 1094 -31.80 42.88 13.74
C VAL A 1094 -30.30 43.15 13.93
N ARG A 1095 -29.77 44.22 13.31
CA ARG A 1095 -28.33 44.56 13.29
C ARG A 1095 -27.98 45.71 14.25
N ALA A 1096 -28.95 46.58 14.55
CA ALA A 1096 -28.82 47.63 15.53
C ALA A 1096 -28.82 47.04 16.95
N GLY A 1097 -27.81 47.42 17.75
CA GLY A 1097 -27.61 46.85 19.09
C GLY A 1097 -28.71 47.18 20.10
N GLY A 1098 -29.47 48.27 19.92
CA GLY A 1098 -30.66 48.62 20.71
C GLY A 1098 -31.99 48.27 20.05
N GLY A 1099 -31.98 47.59 18.90
CA GLY A 1099 -33.19 47.24 18.12
C GLY A 1099 -33.62 48.35 17.16
N ILE A 1100 -34.88 48.29 16.70
CA ILE A 1100 -35.37 49.13 15.61
C ILE A 1100 -35.57 50.62 16.00
N GLY A 1101 -35.78 50.90 17.30
CA GLY A 1101 -35.98 52.26 17.81
C GLY A 1101 -34.81 53.22 17.57
N ASP A 1102 -33.56 52.72 17.57
CA ASP A 1102 -32.33 53.51 17.37
C ASP A 1102 -32.25 54.24 16.01
N GLN A 1103 -33.12 53.89 15.06
CA GLN A 1103 -33.01 54.27 13.65
C GLN A 1103 -34.25 54.97 13.09
N ILE A 1104 -35.29 55.11 13.92
CA ILE A 1104 -36.59 55.71 13.62
C ILE A 1104 -36.70 57.05 14.36
N GLU A 1105 -37.61 57.91 13.96
CA GLU A 1105 -37.83 59.20 14.63
C GLU A 1105 -38.41 59.03 16.05
N ASP A 1106 -38.11 59.98 16.93
CA ASP A 1106 -38.53 59.97 18.34
C ASP A 1106 -40.07 60.03 18.45
N PRO A 1107 -40.72 59.10 19.18
CA PRO A 1107 -42.18 59.10 19.35
C PRO A 1107 -42.74 60.26 20.21
N ALA A 1108 -41.90 61.06 20.88
CA ALA A 1108 -42.32 62.07 21.83
C ALA A 1108 -43.31 63.11 21.25
N GLY A 1109 -44.53 63.15 21.80
CA GLY A 1109 -45.57 64.12 21.43
C GLY A 1109 -46.60 63.64 20.40
N ASP A 1110 -46.58 62.36 20.02
CA ASP A 1110 -47.54 61.76 19.09
C ASP A 1110 -48.68 61.01 19.83
N GLU A 1111 -49.88 60.96 19.24
CA GLU A 1111 -51.02 60.17 19.75
C GLU A 1111 -50.69 58.67 19.95
N TYR A 1112 -49.68 58.14 19.25
CA TYR A 1112 -49.24 56.75 19.32
C TYR A 1112 -48.01 56.50 20.21
N GLU A 1113 -47.50 57.50 20.94
CA GLU A 1113 -46.25 57.44 21.72
C GLU A 1113 -46.12 56.17 22.59
N ILE A 1114 -47.13 55.87 23.41
CA ILE A 1114 -47.14 54.71 24.31
C ILE A 1114 -47.08 53.38 23.53
N TYR A 1115 -47.82 53.27 22.43
CA TYR A 1115 -47.84 52.06 21.61
C TYR A 1115 -46.50 51.86 20.86
N ARG A 1116 -45.86 52.95 20.47
CA ARG A 1116 -44.56 52.94 19.79
C ARG A 1116 -43.42 52.53 20.74
N ILE A 1117 -43.41 53.03 21.98
CA ILE A 1117 -42.47 52.59 23.03
C ILE A 1117 -42.62 51.10 23.34
N ILE A 1118 -43.86 50.59 23.47
CA ILE A 1118 -44.10 49.15 23.69
C ILE A 1118 -43.59 48.33 22.50
N PHE A 1119 -43.82 48.78 21.26
CA PHE A 1119 -43.34 48.12 20.05
C PHE A 1119 -41.81 48.01 20.02
N ASP A 1120 -41.08 49.10 20.32
CA ASP A 1120 -39.62 49.10 20.29
C ASP A 1120 -38.99 48.25 21.41
N ILE A 1121 -39.51 48.33 22.64
CA ILE A 1121 -39.04 47.50 23.77
C ILE A 1121 -39.32 46.01 23.52
N THR A 1122 -40.50 45.66 23.00
CA THR A 1122 -40.82 44.25 22.71
C THR A 1122 -40.01 43.72 21.53
N PHE A 1123 -39.80 44.52 20.49
CA PHE A 1123 -38.88 44.17 19.39
C PHE A 1123 -37.46 43.90 19.93
N PHE A 1124 -36.89 44.83 20.70
CA PHE A 1124 -35.56 44.66 21.30
C PHE A 1124 -35.47 43.39 22.16
N PHE A 1125 -36.44 43.15 23.04
CA PHE A 1125 -36.43 41.99 23.93
C PHE A 1125 -36.56 40.65 23.17
N PHE A 1126 -37.52 40.52 22.25
CA PHE A 1126 -37.73 39.25 21.55
C PHE A 1126 -36.67 38.99 20.46
N VAL A 1127 -36.28 40.00 19.70
CA VAL A 1127 -35.39 39.85 18.53
C VAL A 1127 -33.92 39.88 18.94
N ILE A 1128 -33.50 40.87 19.74
CA ILE A 1128 -32.09 41.09 20.10
C ILE A 1128 -31.70 40.31 21.35
N VAL A 1129 -32.49 40.40 22.44
CA VAL A 1129 -32.12 39.76 23.71
C VAL A 1129 -32.37 38.26 23.71
N ILE A 1130 -33.48 37.79 23.13
CA ILE A 1130 -33.83 36.36 23.11
C ILE A 1130 -33.31 35.66 21.85
N LEU A 1131 -33.81 36.01 20.66
CA LEU A 1131 -33.55 35.20 19.46
C LEU A 1131 -32.09 35.21 19.01
N LEU A 1132 -31.40 36.35 19.11
CA LEU A 1132 -29.95 36.42 18.85
C LEU A 1132 -29.13 35.60 19.87
N ALA A 1133 -29.52 35.60 21.15
CA ALA A 1133 -28.84 34.82 22.20
C ALA A 1133 -29.14 33.30 22.15
N ILE A 1134 -30.11 32.86 21.34
CA ILE A 1134 -30.35 31.43 21.02
C ILE A 1134 -29.51 30.99 19.79
N ILE A 1135 -29.10 31.95 18.96
CA ILE A 1135 -28.26 31.73 17.77
C ILE A 1135 -26.76 31.75 18.14
N GLN A 1136 -26.39 32.54 19.16
CA GLN A 1136 -25.05 32.64 19.75
C GLN A 1136 -24.69 31.41 20.62
#